data_AF-A0A3M7MPY4-F1
#
_entry.id   AF-A0A3M7MPY4-F1
#
_cell.length_a   1.000
_cell.length_b   1.000
_cell.length_c   1.000
_cell.angle_alpha   90.00
_cell.angle_beta   90.00
_cell.angle_gamma   90.00
#
_symmetry.space_group_name_H-M   'P 1'
#
loop_
_entity.id
_entity.type
_entity.pdbx_description
1 polymer ?
#
loop_
_entity_poly.entity_id
_entity_poly.type
_entity_poly.pdbx_seq_one_letter_code
_entity_poly.pdbx_strand_id
1 'polypeptide(L)'
;MSVATSSNLANYSAPLNDDDSVMSTTVTLPLSAATHRSLPHKCSTPTRFLLELTEPYTLLYDIISDAESRRIFYFMLLNLAFMVVQSTYGYLTGSLGLISDSIHMFFDCVALFVGLCAAVMSKWPPSVRFPYGYGKIDTLAGLGNGVFLMLISVEIVFEATERLFSNTSIDRTTELLVVTNSDVMSASASPVKSKKAADGHYHGENMQGIYLHIMADALGSVAVVLSTLLIQFSGWSGWDPLASCIIAILIFASTIPLVTSTTKTLLLSLNSDIEYNLRDILAGVSNIPGVVGKGDSDGEVLDAPSLEQVESSQSHLVRVWSRERAVDDVADFLTLNNLTHQAQLFDKAARLLESDAAAHEIPNITEEEIIALQNEVASRWIQPRLLYFAIMICSLGSIEQGWAQTCMNGANLYFPKALGIDSRSAKDTFIVGLINSGIYLSVGVLGSWLAEPVNSLLGRRGTIFLGSTTCLVASVASALSQTWPVLLAFRFLLGIGLALDNSTISIYIAECAPAAIRGGLAVSWQMFTAFGIFLGFIANVAVYDLAAPIIPALPLMIFVYALPESPSWLIKQTSRYDKAFLSLRRLRNTDLQAAKELYATYLQRKDQHSVQATKSTYAQQLLDLVTKPRIRRATLAAYTVMLCQQLCGINIIAFYSSSIFSDAGFSNFGALLASCVSGFIMFIGAFPAVWMMDTLGRRTLLLLTLPVMALTMLAAGLSFMIPAENPAHFYLLASMIYLFSLEYSPGMGPVPNTYCAEAFPLSHRELGMSSSIAVASTWATVLSFTFPSLLAALGAQGSFELYAFLNIVAVILVFFFVPETRMKTLDELDQVFGISSTRFIRYQVTECLPWLVQYYVLRRKEATLNPLLLESDYSKLDQDEEDQEISVSAVDAGYLDDPFAKLLSGTGEVARRLPLMNRGTYVRTTAIDQVVNTFLASAPPGRKQIISLGAGSDTRYFRLKHMQPNLDLLYHEVDFATNTRTKILRLRSAPFATVVKSRCHIDTLSPEFEVIDDGSRLKSPAYHIHPQDLRLLAPGKPALPGIDTTLPTLLISECCLIYLSPDLADAVLQYFCISGLFNPSSVPLAIVIYEPIRPNDPFGRTMISNLTTRGIQLQTLHKSGAAAVDIDWVWKTWIDDAEKERVDALEWMDEVEEFVLLARHYCLAFGWRGFVDDGAGAQGWKSLPVPK
;
A
#
# COMPACT_ATOMS: atom_id res chain seq x y z
N MET A 1 4.09 42.69 56.79
CA MET A 1 4.25 43.77 55.78
C MET A 1 5.61 43.56 55.12
N SER A 2 5.63 43.47 53.79
CA SER A 2 6.77 43.55 52.85
C SER A 2 8.13 42.88 53.17
N VAL A 3 8.53 41.99 52.25
CA VAL A 3 9.74 42.06 51.39
C VAL A 3 11.15 42.02 52.03
N ALA A 4 11.93 41.10 51.47
CA ALA A 4 13.38 41.09 51.19
C ALA A 4 14.40 40.51 52.19
N THR A 5 15.23 39.64 51.57
CA THR A 5 16.67 39.42 51.73
C THR A 5 17.23 38.53 52.86
N SER A 6 17.75 37.37 52.44
CA SER A 6 19.21 37.07 52.34
C SER A 6 19.69 35.80 53.06
N SER A 7 20.64 35.14 52.37
CA SER A 7 21.78 34.38 52.94
C SER A 7 21.43 32.99 53.52
N ASN A 8 22.27 31.96 53.47
CA ASN A 8 23.65 31.79 53.03
C ASN A 8 24.02 30.30 53.18
N LEU A 9 25.12 29.89 52.53
CA LEU A 9 26.14 28.96 53.05
C LEU A 9 25.80 27.46 53.25
N ALA A 10 26.55 26.57 52.57
CA ALA A 10 27.81 25.99 53.09
C ALA A 10 28.12 24.53 52.66
N ASN A 11 29.37 24.37 52.21
CA ASN A 11 30.34 23.26 52.44
C ASN A 11 30.46 22.11 51.42
N TYR A 12 31.54 22.10 50.60
CA TYR A 12 32.93 21.57 50.83
C TYR A 12 32.96 20.02 50.73
N SER A 13 33.89 19.28 50.09
CA SER A 13 35.32 19.44 49.72
C SER A 13 35.77 18.19 48.90
N ALA A 14 36.74 18.33 47.98
CA ALA A 14 37.48 17.22 47.32
C ALA A 14 38.53 16.58 48.27
N PRO A 15 39.15 15.41 47.97
CA PRO A 15 40.38 15.41 47.14
C PRO A 15 40.64 14.17 46.24
N LEU A 16 41.65 14.33 45.38
CA LEU A 16 42.30 13.36 44.48
C LEU A 16 43.05 12.21 45.20
N ASN A 17 43.18 11.07 44.53
CA ASN A 17 44.35 10.17 44.63
C ASN A 17 44.53 9.39 43.30
N ASP A 18 45.76 9.41 42.79
CA ASP A 18 46.29 8.56 41.72
C ASP A 18 46.55 7.13 42.23
N ASP A 19 46.35 6.11 41.37
CA ASP A 19 47.29 4.99 41.13
C ASP A 19 46.67 3.90 40.19
N ASP A 20 47.33 3.74 39.04
CA ASP A 20 47.59 2.55 38.20
C ASP A 20 46.59 1.38 37.96
N SER A 21 46.54 1.04 36.66
CA SER A 21 46.49 -0.31 36.04
C SER A 21 45.16 -0.90 35.50
N VAL A 22 45.02 -0.78 34.17
CA VAL A 22 44.54 -1.76 33.17
C VAL A 22 43.55 -2.86 33.61
N MET A 23 42.27 -2.75 33.22
CA MET A 23 41.56 -3.82 32.49
C MET A 23 40.20 -3.33 31.94
N SER A 24 39.77 -3.97 30.85
CA SER A 24 38.59 -3.69 30.04
C SER A 24 37.28 -3.50 30.82
N THR A 25 36.62 -2.36 30.62
CA THR A 25 35.20 -2.18 30.99
C THR A 25 34.49 -1.36 29.93
N THR A 26 33.61 -2.04 29.21
CA THR A 26 32.58 -1.47 28.34
C THR A 26 31.80 -0.42 29.12
N VAL A 27 31.92 0.86 28.73
CA VAL A 27 31.15 1.95 29.33
C VAL A 27 29.71 1.84 28.87
N THR A 28 28.87 1.30 29.74
CA THR A 28 27.42 1.48 29.72
C THR A 28 27.10 2.96 29.92
N LEU A 29 26.55 3.62 28.90
CA LEU A 29 25.86 4.91 29.07
C LEU A 29 24.52 4.68 29.79
N PRO A 30 24.12 5.53 30.74
CA PRO A 30 22.86 5.39 31.46
C PRO A 30 21.71 5.83 30.55
N LEU A 31 21.03 4.87 29.92
CA LEU A 31 19.71 5.05 29.34
C LEU A 31 18.66 5.11 30.45
N SER A 32 18.58 6.26 31.13
CA SER A 32 17.42 6.64 31.93
C SER A 32 16.95 8.03 31.51
N ALA A 33 16.32 8.05 30.34
CA ALA A 33 15.26 9.01 30.03
C ALA A 33 14.01 8.20 29.66
N ALA A 34 13.65 7.23 30.52
CA ALA A 34 12.28 6.78 30.58
C ALA A 34 11.48 7.98 31.08
N THR A 35 10.67 8.57 30.20
CA THR A 35 9.62 9.50 30.60
C THR A 35 8.80 8.84 31.71
N HIS A 36 8.96 9.31 32.95
CA HIS A 36 8.03 9.00 34.03
C HIS A 36 6.63 9.38 33.55
N ARG A 37 5.86 8.40 33.06
CA ARG A 37 4.46 8.59 32.67
C ARG A 37 3.68 8.81 33.96
N SER A 38 3.28 10.06 34.22
CA SER A 38 2.51 10.42 35.41
C SER A 38 1.18 9.66 35.45
N LEU A 39 0.95 8.91 36.54
CA LEU A 39 -0.29 8.17 36.77
C LEU A 39 -1.51 9.13 36.77
N PRO A 40 -2.63 8.78 36.13
CA PRO A 40 -3.82 9.63 36.07
C PRO A 40 -4.45 9.83 37.46
N HIS A 41 -4.71 11.10 37.82
CA HIS A 41 -5.11 11.56 39.16
C HIS A 41 -6.48 11.07 39.71
N LYS A 42 -7.22 10.23 38.99
CA LYS A 42 -8.53 9.67 39.40
C LYS A 42 -8.70 8.22 38.94
N CYS A 43 -8.15 7.26 39.67
CA CYS A 43 -8.36 5.82 39.43
C CYS A 43 -8.76 5.11 40.72
N SER A 44 -9.60 4.08 40.62
CA SER A 44 -9.96 3.23 41.76
C SER A 44 -8.75 2.43 42.25
N THR A 45 -8.69 2.11 43.54
CA THR A 45 -7.60 1.35 44.18
C THR A 45 -7.20 0.06 43.42
N PRO A 46 -8.12 -0.78 42.91
CA PRO A 46 -7.74 -1.95 42.12
C PRO A 46 -7.16 -1.62 40.73
N THR A 47 -7.62 -0.53 40.10
CA THR A 47 -7.09 -0.08 38.80
C THR A 47 -5.66 0.43 38.94
N ARG A 48 -5.35 1.10 40.06
CA ARG A 48 -4.00 1.58 40.36
C ARG A 48 -3.01 0.43 40.56
N PHE A 49 -3.43 -0.61 41.30
CA PHE A 49 -2.64 -1.82 41.48
C PHE A 49 -2.39 -2.56 40.14
N LEU A 50 -3.41 -2.67 39.27
CA LEU A 50 -3.26 -3.25 37.94
C LEU A 50 -2.34 -2.43 37.02
N LEU A 51 -2.40 -1.10 37.06
CA LEU A 51 -1.49 -0.24 36.31
C LEU A 51 -0.02 -0.43 36.72
N GLU A 52 0.25 -0.55 38.03
CA GLU A 52 1.58 -0.85 38.55
C GLU A 52 2.05 -2.27 38.15
N LEU A 53 1.15 -3.25 38.12
CA LEU A 53 1.48 -4.63 37.69
C LEU A 53 1.70 -4.77 36.17
N THR A 54 1.13 -3.86 35.38
CA THR A 54 1.09 -3.93 33.91
C THR A 54 2.06 -2.99 33.22
N GLU A 55 2.78 -2.15 33.96
CA GLU A 55 3.87 -1.29 33.49
C GLU A 55 4.88 -2.00 32.55
N PRO A 56 5.31 -3.26 32.77
CA PRO A 56 6.20 -3.95 31.82
C PRO A 56 5.52 -4.42 30.52
N TYR A 57 4.19 -4.42 30.43
CA TYR A 57 3.41 -4.89 29.28
C TYR A 57 2.69 -3.72 28.59
N THR A 58 3.35 -3.08 27.61
CA THR A 58 2.88 -1.83 26.97
C THR A 58 1.43 -1.90 26.47
N LEU A 59 1.01 -3.01 25.87
CA LEU A 59 -0.34 -3.15 25.32
C LEU A 59 -1.43 -3.25 26.41
N LEU A 60 -1.16 -3.97 27.50
CA LEU A 60 -2.08 -4.06 28.63
C LEU A 60 -2.11 -2.75 29.43
N TYR A 61 -0.96 -2.10 29.58
CA TYR A 61 -0.86 -0.79 30.21
C TYR A 61 -1.65 0.27 29.44
N ASP A 62 -1.51 0.32 28.11
CA ASP A 62 -2.23 1.29 27.27
C ASP A 62 -3.75 1.04 27.35
N ILE A 63 -4.22 -0.22 27.31
CA ILE A 63 -5.62 -0.61 27.52
C ILE A 63 -6.14 -0.16 28.89
N ILE A 64 -5.39 -0.40 29.96
CA ILE A 64 -5.81 -0.09 31.32
C ILE A 64 -5.63 1.39 31.63
N SER A 65 -4.79 2.14 30.93
CA SER A 65 -4.58 3.57 31.15
C SER A 65 -5.79 4.40 30.72
N ASP A 66 -6.41 4.03 29.60
CA ASP A 66 -7.54 4.74 28.99
C ASP A 66 -8.89 4.33 29.61
N ALA A 67 -9.79 5.31 29.80
CA ALA A 67 -11.03 5.06 30.53
C ALA A 67 -12.08 4.26 29.74
N GLU A 68 -12.11 4.38 28.41
CA GLU A 68 -13.02 3.63 27.54
C GLU A 68 -12.51 2.20 27.30
N SER A 69 -11.26 2.07 26.89
CA SER A 69 -10.59 0.77 26.66
C SER A 69 -10.61 -0.09 27.93
N ARG A 70 -10.36 0.51 29.10
CA ARG A 70 -10.43 -0.18 30.40
C ARG A 70 -11.84 -0.69 30.73
N ARG A 71 -12.89 0.07 30.39
CA ARG A 71 -14.28 -0.36 30.63
C ARG A 71 -14.65 -1.54 29.75
N ILE A 72 -14.29 -1.48 28.46
CA ILE A 72 -14.53 -2.58 27.50
C ILE A 72 -13.76 -3.82 27.94
N PHE A 73 -12.49 -3.66 28.34
CA PHE A 73 -11.64 -4.77 28.80
C PHE A 73 -12.17 -5.45 30.06
N TYR A 74 -12.59 -4.69 31.08
CA TYR A 74 -13.19 -5.26 32.30
C TYR A 74 -14.52 -5.95 32.01
N PHE A 75 -15.32 -5.40 31.10
CA PHE A 75 -16.59 -6.01 30.73
C PHE A 75 -16.39 -7.32 29.96
N MET A 76 -15.48 -7.34 28.99
CA MET A 76 -15.07 -8.56 28.28
C MET A 76 -14.58 -9.64 29.26
N LEU A 77 -13.78 -9.27 30.26
CA LEU A 77 -13.28 -10.21 31.27
C LEU A 77 -14.39 -10.76 32.16
N LEU A 78 -15.41 -9.95 32.47
CA LEU A 78 -16.61 -10.36 33.21
C LEU A 78 -17.47 -11.33 32.39
N ASN A 79 -17.77 -11.00 31.13
CA ASN A 79 -18.52 -11.87 30.22
C ASN A 79 -17.79 -13.19 29.98
N LEU A 80 -16.46 -13.16 29.78
CA LEU A 80 -15.66 -14.36 29.61
C LEU A 80 -15.67 -15.23 30.87
N ALA A 81 -15.58 -14.64 32.07
CA ALA A 81 -15.66 -15.38 33.32
C ALA A 81 -17.05 -16.03 33.49
N PHE A 82 -18.11 -15.30 33.14
CA PHE A 82 -19.47 -15.80 33.22
C PHE A 82 -19.73 -16.92 32.20
N MET A 83 -19.21 -16.78 30.98
CA MET A 83 -19.22 -17.82 29.94
C MET A 83 -18.55 -19.11 30.41
N VAL A 84 -17.39 -19.02 31.06
CA VAL A 84 -16.72 -20.20 31.62
C VAL A 84 -17.58 -20.87 32.70
N VAL A 85 -18.24 -20.10 33.56
CA VAL A 85 -19.12 -20.63 34.60
C VAL A 85 -20.35 -21.31 34.00
N GLN A 86 -21.05 -20.66 33.06
CA GLN A 86 -22.21 -21.23 32.37
C GLN A 86 -21.83 -22.45 31.53
N SER A 87 -20.70 -22.43 30.83
CA SER A 87 -20.23 -23.55 30.01
C SER A 87 -19.86 -24.74 30.88
N THR A 88 -19.15 -24.51 31.99
CA THR A 88 -18.80 -25.56 32.95
C THR A 88 -20.05 -26.14 33.61
N TYR A 89 -20.99 -25.29 34.03
CA TYR A 89 -22.23 -25.73 34.65
C TYR A 89 -23.16 -26.45 33.66
N GLY A 90 -23.26 -25.95 32.43
CA GLY A 90 -23.98 -26.57 31.31
C GLY A 90 -23.41 -27.94 30.95
N TYR A 91 -22.09 -28.08 30.93
CA TYR A 91 -21.42 -29.37 30.73
C TYR A 91 -21.66 -30.35 31.88
N LEU A 92 -21.59 -29.89 33.14
CA LEU A 92 -21.83 -30.72 34.32
C LEU A 92 -23.30 -31.15 34.45
N THR A 93 -24.25 -30.33 34.00
CA THR A 93 -25.69 -30.59 34.07
C THR A 93 -26.25 -31.26 32.82
N GLY A 94 -25.49 -31.28 31.72
CA GLY A 94 -25.97 -31.74 30.41
C GLY A 94 -27.02 -30.82 29.79
N SER A 95 -27.09 -29.56 30.21
CA SER A 95 -28.08 -28.59 29.74
C SER A 95 -27.67 -27.96 28.42
N LEU A 96 -28.32 -28.37 27.32
CA LEU A 96 -28.12 -27.80 25.98
C LEU A 96 -28.40 -26.29 25.94
N GLY A 97 -29.39 -25.80 26.69
CA GLY A 97 -29.74 -24.38 26.71
C GLY A 97 -28.63 -23.51 27.29
N LEU A 98 -28.01 -23.96 28.39
CA LEU A 98 -26.88 -23.27 29.02
C LEU A 98 -25.61 -23.32 28.16
N ILE A 99 -25.40 -24.42 27.43
CA ILE A 99 -24.27 -24.56 26.49
C ILE A 99 -24.46 -23.64 25.27
N SER A 100 -25.70 -23.56 24.73
CA SER A 100 -26.04 -22.64 23.64
C SER A 100 -25.83 -21.17 24.04
N ASP A 101 -26.29 -20.79 25.23
CA ASP A 101 -26.12 -19.45 25.79
C ASP A 101 -24.63 -19.10 26.01
N SER A 102 -23.84 -20.06 26.50
CA SER A 102 -22.38 -19.90 26.63
C SER A 102 -21.68 -19.67 25.29
N ILE A 103 -22.18 -20.26 24.20
CA ILE A 103 -21.64 -20.08 22.85
C ILE A 103 -22.06 -18.72 22.28
N HIS A 104 -23.27 -18.25 22.54
CA HIS A 104 -23.68 -16.89 22.19
C HIS A 104 -22.79 -15.85 22.90
N MET A 105 -22.60 -15.99 24.22
CA MET A 105 -21.71 -15.12 24.99
C MET A 105 -20.23 -15.20 24.56
N PHE A 106 -19.81 -16.30 23.93
CA PHE A 106 -18.49 -16.41 23.31
C PHE A 106 -18.35 -15.47 22.11
N PHE A 107 -19.34 -15.44 21.20
CA PHE A 107 -19.36 -14.51 20.08
C PHE A 107 -19.47 -13.05 20.53
N ASP A 108 -20.18 -12.82 21.64
CA ASP A 108 -20.26 -11.51 22.29
C ASP A 108 -18.89 -11.06 22.82
N CYS A 109 -18.12 -11.98 23.42
CA CYS A 109 -16.74 -11.71 23.81
C CYS A 109 -15.83 -11.40 22.60
N VAL A 110 -16.03 -12.07 21.46
CA VAL A 110 -15.30 -11.78 20.21
C VAL A 110 -15.63 -10.39 19.68
N ALA A 111 -16.92 -10.00 19.67
CA ALA A 111 -17.34 -8.66 19.25
C ALA A 111 -16.78 -7.56 20.17
N LEU A 112 -16.76 -7.80 21.49
CA LEU A 112 -16.12 -6.92 22.47
C LEU A 112 -14.61 -6.83 22.29
N PHE A 113 -13.95 -7.94 21.92
CA PHE A 113 -12.52 -7.97 21.63
C PHE A 113 -12.18 -7.15 20.38
N VAL A 114 -12.95 -7.29 19.29
CA VAL A 114 -12.82 -6.45 18.09
C VAL A 114 -13.05 -4.97 18.44
N GLY A 115 -14.07 -4.67 19.24
CA GLY A 115 -14.34 -3.33 19.76
C GLY A 115 -13.20 -2.76 20.62
N LEU A 116 -12.56 -3.59 21.45
CA LEU A 116 -11.40 -3.21 22.26
C LEU A 116 -10.17 -2.90 21.39
N CYS A 117 -9.90 -3.74 20.39
CA CYS A 117 -8.83 -3.50 19.43
C CYS A 117 -9.05 -2.19 18.67
N ALA A 118 -10.28 -1.93 18.22
CA ALA A 118 -10.65 -0.69 17.56
C ALA A 118 -10.46 0.55 18.45
N ALA A 119 -10.87 0.48 19.71
CA ALA A 119 -10.73 1.56 20.69
C ALA A 119 -9.27 1.89 21.03
N VAL A 120 -8.37 0.90 20.97
CA VAL A 120 -6.93 1.10 21.12
C VAL A 120 -6.31 1.65 19.83
N MET A 121 -6.72 1.12 18.68
CA MET A 121 -6.20 1.53 17.37
C MET A 121 -6.61 2.95 17.01
N SER A 122 -7.82 3.40 17.36
CA SER A 122 -8.29 4.76 17.07
C SER A 122 -7.44 5.85 17.74
N LYS A 123 -6.73 5.50 18.81
CA LYS A 123 -5.86 6.37 19.62
C LYS A 123 -4.40 6.34 19.17
N TRP A 124 -4.07 5.56 18.14
CA TRP A 124 -2.71 5.54 17.59
C TRP A 124 -2.37 6.87 16.91
N PRO A 125 -1.13 7.36 17.07
CA PRO A 125 -0.73 8.64 16.52
C PRO A 125 -0.82 8.65 15.00
N PRO A 126 -1.17 9.80 14.38
CA PRO A 126 -1.13 9.97 12.93
C PRO A 126 0.23 9.57 12.37
N SER A 127 0.21 8.93 11.20
CA SER A 127 1.41 8.52 10.49
C SER A 127 1.42 9.17 9.12
N VAL A 128 2.58 9.21 8.46
CA VAL A 128 2.74 9.72 7.08
C VAL A 128 1.71 9.09 6.11
N ARG A 129 1.27 7.87 6.44
CA ARG A 129 0.29 7.10 5.68
C ARG A 129 -1.17 7.35 6.06
N PHE A 130 -1.43 7.74 7.30
CA PHE A 130 -2.75 8.11 7.80
C PHE A 130 -2.62 9.48 8.49
N PRO A 131 -2.61 10.58 7.70
CA PRO A 131 -2.33 11.92 8.22
C PRO A 131 -3.39 12.40 9.21
N TYR A 132 -4.62 11.90 9.05
CA TYR A 132 -5.75 12.17 9.92
C TYR A 132 -5.86 11.19 11.12
N GLY A 133 -4.88 10.29 11.29
CA GLY A 133 -4.91 9.25 12.31
C GLY A 133 -5.93 8.13 12.05
N TYR A 134 -6.09 7.25 13.03
CA TYR A 134 -6.97 6.07 12.95
C TYR A 134 -8.37 6.30 13.56
N GLY A 135 -8.76 7.55 13.81
CA GLY A 135 -9.97 7.89 14.57
C GLY A 135 -11.27 7.27 14.03
N LYS A 136 -11.37 7.02 12.71
CA LYS A 136 -12.57 6.40 12.09
C LYS A 136 -12.67 4.89 12.30
N ILE A 137 -11.64 4.23 12.82
CA ILE A 137 -11.68 2.79 13.12
C ILE A 137 -12.74 2.48 14.18
N ASP A 138 -12.96 3.38 15.14
CA ASP A 138 -14.02 3.22 16.14
C ASP A 138 -15.42 3.21 15.50
N THR A 139 -15.69 4.12 14.56
CA THR A 139 -16.93 4.15 13.80
C THR A 139 -17.12 2.89 12.95
N LEU A 140 -16.05 2.39 12.33
CA LEU A 140 -16.08 1.17 11.52
C LEU A 140 -16.37 -0.08 12.37
N ALA A 141 -15.75 -0.18 13.55
CA ALA A 141 -16.03 -1.26 14.50
C ALA A 141 -17.46 -1.18 15.03
N GLY A 142 -17.97 0.03 15.30
CA GLY A 142 -19.37 0.25 15.67
C GLY A 142 -20.36 -0.21 14.57
N LEU A 143 -20.04 0.05 13.29
CA LEU A 143 -20.82 -0.45 12.16
C LEU A 143 -20.78 -1.99 12.09
N GLY A 144 -19.58 -2.58 12.19
CA GLY A 144 -19.39 -4.04 12.17
C GLY A 144 -20.18 -4.74 13.28
N ASN A 145 -20.10 -4.24 14.51
CA ASN A 145 -20.85 -4.75 15.65
C ASN A 145 -22.37 -4.58 15.46
N GLY A 146 -22.82 -3.46 14.89
CA GLY A 146 -24.23 -3.25 14.57
C GLY A 146 -24.77 -4.22 13.51
N VAL A 147 -24.04 -4.44 12.42
CA VAL A 147 -24.44 -5.40 11.38
C VAL A 147 -24.45 -6.83 11.94
N PHE A 148 -23.47 -7.18 12.77
CA PHE A 148 -23.38 -8.49 13.40
C PHE A 148 -24.58 -8.77 14.32
N LEU A 149 -24.97 -7.81 15.15
CA LEU A 149 -26.16 -7.88 16.01
C LEU A 149 -27.46 -8.06 15.21
N MET A 150 -27.59 -7.41 14.06
CA MET A 150 -28.75 -7.58 13.18
C MET A 150 -28.82 -9.00 12.60
N LEU A 151 -27.68 -9.62 12.26
CA LEU A 151 -27.63 -10.99 11.73
C LEU A 151 -28.00 -12.02 12.81
N ILE A 152 -27.43 -11.90 14.02
CA ILE A 152 -27.77 -12.78 15.15
C ILE A 152 -29.26 -12.69 15.47
N SER A 153 -29.83 -11.49 15.44
CA SER A 153 -31.27 -11.29 15.67
C SER A 153 -32.12 -12.05 14.64
N VAL A 154 -31.73 -12.04 13.36
CA VAL A 154 -32.46 -12.77 12.31
C VAL A 154 -32.34 -14.28 12.51
N GLU A 155 -31.15 -14.79 12.87
CA GLU A 155 -30.92 -16.20 13.17
C GLU A 155 -31.78 -16.69 14.34
N ILE A 156 -31.84 -15.94 15.44
CA ILE A 156 -32.67 -16.25 16.61
C ILE A 156 -34.16 -16.34 16.23
N VAL A 157 -34.66 -15.44 15.37
CA VAL A 157 -36.05 -15.49 14.89
C VAL A 157 -36.31 -16.76 14.07
N PHE A 158 -35.38 -17.16 13.21
CA PHE A 158 -35.52 -18.38 12.42
C PHE A 158 -35.56 -19.63 13.30
N GLU A 159 -34.62 -19.75 14.24
CA GLU A 159 -34.56 -20.90 15.13
C GLU A 159 -35.78 -20.97 16.08
N ALA A 160 -36.22 -19.83 16.62
CA ALA A 160 -37.46 -19.76 17.38
C ALA A 160 -38.68 -20.17 16.55
N THR A 161 -38.74 -19.75 15.28
CA THR A 161 -39.84 -20.11 14.38
C THR A 161 -39.84 -21.63 14.09
N GLU A 162 -38.68 -22.24 13.87
CA GLU A 162 -38.54 -23.68 13.66
C GLU A 162 -38.91 -24.50 14.90
N ARG A 163 -38.53 -24.03 16.10
CA ARG A 163 -38.94 -24.64 17.38
C ARG A 163 -40.46 -24.55 17.61
N LEU A 164 -41.10 -23.47 17.16
CA LEU A 164 -42.55 -23.31 17.23
C LEU A 164 -43.29 -24.31 16.32
N PHE A 165 -42.73 -24.65 15.16
CA PHE A 165 -43.32 -25.61 14.22
C PHE A 165 -43.01 -27.08 14.54
N SER A 166 -41.90 -27.37 15.23
CA SER A 166 -41.45 -28.74 15.53
C SER A 166 -41.97 -29.32 16.86
N ASN A 167 -42.66 -28.54 17.69
CA ASN A 167 -43.32 -28.99 18.93
C ASN A 167 -42.41 -29.83 19.88
N THR A 168 -41.14 -29.44 20.02
CA THR A 168 -40.19 -30.09 20.94
C THR A 168 -40.47 -29.71 22.40
N SER A 169 -40.56 -30.70 23.30
CA SER A 169 -40.80 -30.48 24.74
C SER A 169 -39.48 -30.31 25.50
N ILE A 170 -39.40 -29.25 26.32
CA ILE A 170 -38.25 -28.97 27.20
C ILE A 170 -38.44 -29.74 28.51
N ASP A 171 -37.68 -30.82 28.71
CA ASP A 171 -37.89 -31.75 29.84
C ASP A 171 -37.31 -31.32 31.20
N ARG A 172 -36.67 -30.14 31.33
CA ARG A 172 -36.05 -29.69 32.60
C ARG A 172 -36.14 -28.18 32.86
N THR A 173 -37.32 -27.69 33.22
CA THR A 173 -37.63 -26.27 33.48
C THR A 173 -37.14 -25.74 34.84
N THR A 174 -36.69 -26.60 35.77
CA THR A 174 -36.28 -26.20 37.13
C THR A 174 -34.81 -25.79 37.26
N GLU A 175 -33.93 -26.21 36.35
CA GLU A 175 -32.48 -25.92 36.39
C GLU A 175 -32.11 -24.54 35.77
N LEU A 176 -32.96 -24.02 34.86
CA LEU A 176 -32.85 -22.68 34.24
C LEU A 176 -33.08 -21.52 35.23
N LEU A 177 -33.84 -21.76 36.31
CA LEU A 177 -34.21 -20.74 37.31
C LEU A 177 -33.08 -20.39 38.29
N VAL A 178 -32.07 -21.26 38.45
CA VAL A 178 -30.94 -21.03 39.37
C VAL A 178 -29.85 -20.18 38.71
N VAL A 179 -29.66 -20.30 37.40
CA VAL A 179 -28.62 -19.56 36.64
C VAL A 179 -29.10 -18.16 36.20
N THR A 180 -30.38 -17.99 35.92
CA THR A 180 -30.96 -16.68 35.56
C THR A 180 -30.92 -15.64 36.70
N ASN A 181 -30.86 -16.08 37.96
CA ASN A 181 -30.65 -15.17 39.10
C ASN A 181 -29.21 -14.62 39.17
N SER A 182 -28.22 -15.30 38.57
CA SER A 182 -26.84 -14.79 38.47
C SER A 182 -26.64 -13.81 37.30
N ASP A 183 -27.37 -13.96 36.20
CA ASP A 183 -27.35 -13.03 35.06
C ASP A 183 -27.93 -11.65 35.37
N VAL A 184 -29.03 -11.61 36.13
CA VAL A 184 -29.61 -10.34 36.58
C VAL A 184 -28.65 -9.61 37.55
N MET A 185 -27.78 -10.34 38.27
CA MET A 185 -26.73 -9.75 39.11
C MET A 185 -25.55 -9.17 38.31
N SER A 186 -25.19 -9.74 37.15
CA SER A 186 -24.11 -9.21 36.29
C SER A 186 -24.54 -7.89 35.61
N ALA A 187 -25.79 -7.83 35.13
CA ALA A 187 -26.39 -6.62 34.55
C ALA A 187 -26.54 -5.48 35.57
N SER A 188 -26.80 -5.79 36.84
CA SER A 188 -26.94 -4.80 37.92
C SER A 188 -25.61 -4.36 38.55
N ALA A 189 -24.51 -5.11 38.35
CA ALA A 189 -23.16 -4.75 38.77
C ALA A 189 -22.41 -3.84 37.77
N SER A 190 -22.98 -3.60 36.58
CA SER A 190 -22.37 -2.73 35.57
C SER A 190 -22.33 -1.26 36.05
N PRO A 191 -21.16 -0.58 36.04
CA PRO A 191 -21.03 0.81 36.51
C PRO A 191 -21.66 1.85 35.56
N VAL A 192 -22.43 1.42 34.55
CA VAL A 192 -23.06 2.28 33.53
C VAL A 192 -24.43 2.78 34.02
N LYS A 193 -24.49 3.41 35.20
CA LYS A 193 -25.58 4.35 35.51
C LYS A 193 -25.12 5.76 35.15
N SER A 194 -25.07 6.08 33.86
CA SER A 194 -24.99 7.48 33.43
C SER A 194 -26.41 8.06 33.37
N LYS A 195 -26.85 8.67 34.47
CA LYS A 195 -27.88 9.72 34.44
C LYS A 195 -27.32 10.89 33.63
N LYS A 196 -27.37 10.83 32.29
CA LYS A 196 -27.11 11.96 31.36
C LYS A 196 -27.40 11.53 29.91
N ALA A 197 -28.62 11.05 29.64
CA ALA A 197 -29.08 10.79 28.28
C ALA A 197 -29.65 12.05 27.58
N ALA A 198 -29.40 13.25 28.11
CA ALA A 198 -30.04 14.50 27.66
C ALA A 198 -29.07 15.55 27.08
N ASP A 199 -27.74 15.37 27.19
CA ASP A 199 -26.76 16.29 26.59
C ASP A 199 -25.99 15.55 25.48
N GLY A 200 -26.30 15.88 24.23
CA GLY A 200 -25.93 15.15 23.01
C GLY A 200 -24.47 15.24 22.55
N HIS A 201 -23.47 15.22 23.43
CA HIS A 201 -22.08 15.26 23.00
C HIS A 201 -21.16 14.34 23.82
N TYR A 202 -20.37 13.50 23.13
CA TYR A 202 -19.23 12.69 23.61
C TYR A 202 -19.49 11.29 24.20
N HIS A 203 -20.15 10.39 23.46
CA HIS A 203 -19.89 8.94 23.58
C HIS A 203 -19.52 8.36 22.21
N GLY A 204 -18.42 7.59 22.13
CA GLY A 204 -17.99 6.94 20.88
C GLY A 204 -19.00 5.91 20.39
N GLU A 205 -19.25 5.87 19.08
CA GLU A 205 -20.26 5.00 18.45
C GLU A 205 -20.01 3.51 18.74
N ASN A 206 -18.74 3.11 18.86
CA ASN A 206 -18.31 1.77 19.29
C ASN A 206 -18.87 1.42 20.69
N MET A 207 -18.80 2.34 21.65
CA MET A 207 -19.31 2.14 23.01
C MET A 207 -20.84 2.06 23.06
N GLN A 208 -21.52 2.76 22.16
CA GLN A 208 -22.98 2.68 22.03
C GLN A 208 -23.42 1.32 21.49
N GLY A 209 -22.68 0.75 20.53
CA GLY A 209 -22.89 -0.63 20.08
C GLY A 209 -22.68 -1.66 21.19
N ILE A 210 -21.62 -1.50 21.97
CA ILE A 210 -21.35 -2.35 23.14
C ILE A 210 -22.45 -2.21 24.20
N TYR A 211 -22.96 -1.00 24.46
CA TYR A 211 -24.06 -0.79 25.41
C TYR A 211 -25.38 -1.45 24.96
N LEU A 212 -25.71 -1.33 23.68
CA LEU A 212 -26.89 -1.97 23.08
C LEU A 212 -26.82 -3.50 23.20
N HIS A 213 -25.63 -4.05 23.00
CA HIS A 213 -25.32 -5.47 23.18
C HIS A 213 -25.54 -5.92 24.64
N ILE A 214 -25.03 -5.17 25.62
CA ILE A 214 -25.23 -5.47 27.05
C ILE A 214 -26.71 -5.44 27.44
N MET A 215 -27.45 -4.47 26.90
CA MET A 215 -28.87 -4.32 27.18
C MET A 215 -29.69 -5.47 26.55
N ALA A 216 -29.26 -5.97 25.39
CA ALA A 216 -29.85 -7.13 24.73
C ALA A 216 -29.73 -8.39 25.59
N ASP A 217 -28.55 -8.68 26.13
CA ASP A 217 -28.28 -9.87 26.96
C ASP A 217 -29.08 -9.84 28.27
N ALA A 218 -29.16 -8.67 28.90
CA ALA A 218 -29.93 -8.47 30.12
C ALA A 218 -31.43 -8.65 29.89
N LEU A 219 -31.96 -8.12 28.78
CA LEU A 219 -33.36 -8.32 28.39
C LEU A 219 -33.64 -9.77 27.97
N GLY A 220 -32.65 -10.41 27.35
CA GLY A 220 -32.60 -11.84 27.04
C GLY A 220 -32.90 -12.70 28.27
N SER A 221 -32.08 -12.50 29.30
CA SER A 221 -32.20 -13.20 30.58
C SER A 221 -33.56 -13.01 31.25
N VAL A 222 -34.10 -11.79 31.22
CA VAL A 222 -35.42 -11.49 31.79
C VAL A 222 -36.56 -12.19 31.03
N ALA A 223 -36.50 -12.23 29.70
CA ALA A 223 -37.56 -12.89 28.92
C ALA A 223 -37.51 -14.42 29.06
N VAL A 224 -36.32 -15.02 29.23
CA VAL A 224 -36.18 -16.46 29.53
C VAL A 224 -36.79 -16.82 30.90
N VAL A 225 -36.64 -15.96 31.91
CA VAL A 225 -37.30 -16.15 33.21
C VAL A 225 -38.81 -16.08 33.08
N LEU A 226 -39.33 -15.09 32.35
CA LEU A 226 -40.75 -14.91 32.13
C LEU A 226 -41.36 -16.05 31.28
N SER A 227 -40.68 -16.51 30.23
CA SER A 227 -41.12 -17.63 29.41
C SER A 227 -41.17 -18.91 30.23
N THR A 228 -40.16 -19.18 31.05
CA THR A 228 -40.10 -20.36 31.92
C THR A 228 -41.22 -20.37 32.95
N LEU A 229 -41.53 -19.22 33.57
CA LEU A 229 -42.67 -19.09 34.48
C LEU A 229 -44.01 -19.32 33.75
N LEU A 230 -44.17 -18.76 32.55
CA LEU A 230 -45.38 -18.95 31.73
C LEU A 230 -45.57 -20.39 31.27
N ILE A 231 -44.48 -21.12 30.98
CA ILE A 231 -44.51 -22.56 30.70
C ILE A 231 -45.00 -23.34 31.93
N GLN A 232 -44.51 -23.01 33.13
CA GLN A 232 -44.96 -23.66 34.37
C GLN A 232 -46.43 -23.38 34.70
N PHE A 233 -46.94 -22.17 34.41
CA PHE A 233 -48.34 -21.81 34.69
C PHE A 233 -49.34 -22.29 33.62
N SER A 234 -48.95 -22.33 32.35
CA SER A 234 -49.86 -22.63 31.22
C SER A 234 -49.67 -24.01 30.58
N GLY A 235 -48.52 -24.67 30.83
CA GLY A 235 -48.17 -25.98 30.26
C GLY A 235 -47.83 -25.97 28.77
N TRP A 236 -47.85 -24.83 28.08
CA TRP A 236 -47.52 -24.74 26.66
C TRP A 236 -46.04 -24.41 26.44
N SER A 237 -45.31 -25.27 25.72
CA SER A 237 -43.87 -25.09 25.45
C SER A 237 -43.54 -23.97 24.45
N GLY A 238 -44.54 -23.41 23.76
CA GLY A 238 -44.36 -22.36 22.75
C GLY A 238 -44.01 -20.96 23.29
N TRP A 239 -44.09 -20.74 24.62
CA TRP A 239 -43.75 -19.43 25.22
C TRP A 239 -42.27 -19.07 25.14
N ASP A 240 -41.37 -20.06 25.11
CA ASP A 240 -39.93 -19.84 25.02
C ASP A 240 -39.48 -19.36 23.61
N PRO A 241 -39.91 -20.01 22.52
CA PRO A 241 -39.75 -19.46 21.16
C PRO A 241 -40.36 -18.06 20.98
N LEU A 242 -41.53 -17.81 21.58
CA LEU A 242 -42.22 -16.53 21.44
C LEU A 242 -41.48 -15.39 22.16
N ALA A 243 -40.92 -15.65 23.34
CA ALA A 243 -40.06 -14.70 24.05
C ALA A 243 -38.75 -14.43 23.28
N SER A 244 -38.14 -15.47 22.71
CA SER A 244 -36.93 -15.35 21.89
C SER A 244 -37.14 -14.48 20.63
N CYS A 245 -38.29 -14.64 19.94
CA CYS A 245 -38.67 -13.78 18.82
C CYS A 245 -38.84 -12.30 19.23
N ILE A 246 -39.44 -12.03 20.39
CA ILE A 246 -39.66 -10.66 20.88
C ILE A 246 -38.32 -9.97 21.17
N ILE A 247 -37.40 -10.68 21.84
CA ILE A 247 -36.05 -10.16 22.12
C ILE A 247 -35.32 -9.87 20.82
N ALA A 248 -35.30 -10.83 19.89
CA ALA A 248 -34.60 -10.65 18.62
C ALA A 248 -35.12 -9.45 17.80
N ILE A 249 -36.44 -9.22 17.78
CA ILE A 249 -37.03 -8.03 17.15
C ILE A 249 -36.59 -6.73 17.86
N LEU A 250 -36.50 -6.74 19.19
CA LEU A 250 -36.03 -5.59 19.97
C LEU A 250 -34.55 -5.30 19.72
N ILE A 251 -33.70 -6.32 19.66
CA ILE A 251 -32.27 -6.19 19.33
C ILE A 251 -32.13 -5.59 17.94
N PHE A 252 -32.82 -6.15 16.94
CA PHE A 252 -32.80 -5.66 15.56
C PHE A 252 -33.24 -4.19 15.48
N ALA A 253 -34.38 -3.83 16.10
CA ALA A 253 -34.90 -2.47 16.09
C ALA A 253 -33.96 -1.47 16.79
N SER A 254 -33.33 -1.88 17.90
CA SER A 254 -32.41 -1.04 18.67
C SER A 254 -31.08 -0.80 17.96
N THR A 255 -30.72 -1.65 16.99
CA THR A 255 -29.45 -1.60 16.26
C THR A 255 -29.52 -0.76 14.97
N ILE A 256 -30.71 -0.58 14.39
CA ILE A 256 -30.94 0.25 13.18
C ILE A 256 -30.37 1.68 13.32
N PRO A 257 -30.59 2.41 14.43
CA PRO A 257 -30.06 3.76 14.59
C PRO A 257 -28.53 3.80 14.59
N LEU A 258 -27.88 2.81 15.20
CA LEU A 258 -26.42 2.70 15.26
C LEU A 258 -25.82 2.44 13.88
N VAL A 259 -26.38 1.49 13.12
CA VAL A 259 -25.93 1.19 11.74
C VAL A 259 -26.15 2.42 10.86
N THR A 260 -27.28 3.11 11.01
CA THR A 260 -27.59 4.31 10.21
C THR A 260 -26.65 5.47 10.54
N SER A 261 -26.34 5.72 11.82
CA SER A 261 -25.44 6.82 12.21
C SER A 261 -24.00 6.56 11.78
N THR A 262 -23.47 5.36 12.05
CA THR A 262 -22.10 4.96 11.67
C THR A 262 -21.92 4.93 10.15
N THR A 263 -22.92 4.44 9.40
CA THR A 263 -22.91 4.48 7.93
C THR A 263 -22.90 5.91 7.40
N LYS A 264 -23.71 6.83 7.97
CA LYS A 264 -23.69 8.25 7.56
C LYS A 264 -22.34 8.91 7.82
N THR A 265 -21.73 8.65 8.98
CA THR A 265 -20.40 9.13 9.34
C THR A 265 -19.33 8.61 8.38
N LEU A 266 -19.40 7.33 7.97
CA LEU A 266 -18.48 6.73 6.99
C LEU A 266 -18.70 7.24 5.56
N LEU A 267 -19.95 7.53 5.19
CA LEU A 267 -20.33 8.14 3.90
C LEU A 267 -20.08 9.65 3.85
N LEU A 268 -19.48 10.24 4.89
CA LEU A 268 -19.22 11.69 4.99
C LEU A 268 -20.49 12.55 4.86
N SER A 269 -21.64 12.00 5.23
CA SER A 269 -22.91 12.73 5.22
C SER A 269 -22.95 13.71 6.39
N LEU A 270 -23.29 14.97 6.11
CA LEU A 270 -23.47 16.01 7.13
C LEU A 270 -24.63 15.66 8.06
N ASN A 271 -24.42 15.81 9.36
CA ASN A 271 -25.46 15.55 10.35
C ASN A 271 -26.59 16.59 10.21
N SER A 272 -27.85 16.17 10.32
CA SER A 272 -29.04 17.00 10.05
C SER A 272 -29.07 18.30 10.86
N ASP A 273 -28.57 18.26 12.11
CA ASP A 273 -28.50 19.41 13.00
C ASP A 273 -27.39 20.39 12.61
N ILE A 274 -26.28 19.88 12.08
CA ILE A 274 -25.19 20.70 11.55
C ILE A 274 -25.64 21.33 10.24
N GLU A 275 -26.33 20.59 9.38
CA GLU A 275 -26.91 21.14 8.15
C GLU A 275 -27.94 22.24 8.46
N TYR A 276 -28.81 22.03 9.46
CA TYR A 276 -29.77 23.04 9.90
C TYR A 276 -29.07 24.27 10.48
N ASN A 277 -28.10 24.08 11.38
CA ASN A 277 -27.31 25.19 11.95
C ASN A 277 -26.46 25.90 10.89
N LEU A 278 -25.89 25.19 9.91
CA LEU A 278 -25.15 25.81 8.80
C LEU A 278 -26.10 26.61 7.93
N ARG A 279 -27.30 26.10 7.62
CA ARG A 279 -28.33 26.85 6.89
C ARG A 279 -28.76 28.09 7.65
N ASP A 280 -28.90 28.01 8.98
CA ASP A 280 -29.29 29.13 9.85
C ASP A 280 -28.16 30.16 10.00
N ILE A 281 -26.90 29.71 10.11
CA ILE A 281 -25.70 30.55 10.11
C ILE A 281 -25.49 31.21 8.73
N LEU A 282 -25.65 30.48 7.62
CA LEU A 282 -25.60 31.02 6.26
C LEU A 282 -26.71 32.05 6.03
N ALA A 283 -27.93 31.79 6.52
CA ALA A 283 -29.02 32.75 6.51
C ALA A 283 -28.70 33.99 7.38
N GLY A 284 -28.04 33.82 8.53
CA GLY A 284 -27.59 34.89 9.40
C GLY A 284 -26.47 35.76 8.79
N VAL A 285 -25.51 35.14 8.09
CA VAL A 285 -24.42 35.83 7.38
C VAL A 285 -24.95 36.70 6.24
N SER A 286 -26.05 36.28 5.61
CA SER A 286 -26.76 37.06 4.57
C SER A 286 -27.36 38.39 5.09
N ASN A 287 -27.55 38.52 6.42
CA ASN A 287 -28.19 39.68 7.04
C ASN A 287 -27.18 40.68 7.65
N ILE A 288 -25.87 40.44 7.51
CA ILE A 288 -24.82 41.34 8.01
C ILE A 288 -24.63 42.51 7.02
N PRO A 289 -24.82 43.78 7.43
CA PRO A 289 -24.65 44.92 6.54
C PRO A 289 -23.21 45.01 6.01
N GLY A 290 -23.04 44.92 4.70
CA GLY A 290 -21.73 44.91 4.01
C GLY A 290 -21.31 43.56 3.45
N VAL A 291 -22.03 42.47 3.75
CA VAL A 291 -21.82 41.15 3.13
C VAL A 291 -22.72 41.03 1.90
N VAL A 292 -22.13 41.13 0.71
CA VAL A 292 -22.84 40.96 -0.56
C VAL A 292 -22.96 39.46 -0.85
N GLY A 293 -24.18 38.92 -0.75
CA GLY A 293 -24.47 37.55 -1.19
C GLY A 293 -24.20 37.41 -2.68
N LYS A 294 -23.24 36.57 -3.06
CA LYS A 294 -22.90 36.28 -4.45
C LYS A 294 -23.90 35.27 -5.02
N GLY A 295 -25.05 35.77 -5.46
CA GLY A 295 -25.96 35.07 -6.38
C GLY A 295 -25.87 35.75 -7.74
N ASP A 296 -25.33 35.02 -8.72
CA ASP A 296 -25.30 35.30 -10.17
C ASP A 296 -24.78 36.68 -10.64
N SER A 297 -23.49 36.74 -10.98
CA SER A 297 -23.00 37.16 -12.31
C SER A 297 -21.46 37.24 -12.33
N ASP A 298 -20.88 36.51 -13.30
CA ASP A 298 -19.60 36.64 -13.99
C ASP A 298 -18.32 37.09 -13.25
N GLY A 299 -17.30 36.21 -13.32
CA GLY A 299 -15.88 36.60 -13.26
C GLY A 299 -15.16 36.25 -11.95
N GLU A 300 -14.08 35.47 -12.11
CA GLU A 300 -13.03 35.13 -11.14
C GLU A 300 -13.45 34.21 -9.97
N VAL A 301 -13.16 32.93 -10.18
CA VAL A 301 -13.12 31.88 -9.16
C VAL A 301 -11.78 31.99 -8.44
N LEU A 302 -11.85 32.18 -7.12
CA LEU A 302 -10.73 32.01 -6.19
C LEU A 302 -10.57 30.52 -5.93
N ASP A 303 -9.39 29.99 -6.24
CA ASP A 303 -9.05 28.57 -6.05
C ASP A 303 -9.04 28.18 -4.57
N ALA A 304 -9.88 27.20 -4.24
CA ALA A 304 -9.76 26.40 -3.03
C ALA A 304 -8.64 25.36 -3.22
N PRO A 305 -7.91 24.97 -2.16
CA PRO A 305 -6.75 24.09 -2.29
C PRO A 305 -7.16 22.72 -2.86
N SER A 306 -6.60 22.37 -4.02
CA SER A 306 -6.82 21.11 -4.70
C SER A 306 -6.11 19.97 -3.95
N LEU A 307 -6.84 18.87 -3.75
CA LEU A 307 -6.34 17.60 -3.25
C LEU A 307 -5.55 16.86 -4.36
N GLU A 308 -4.50 17.47 -4.90
CA GLU A 308 -3.70 16.91 -6.01
C GLU A 308 -2.40 16.21 -5.57
N GLN A 309 -1.99 16.31 -4.30
CA GLN A 309 -0.67 15.86 -3.87
C GLN A 309 -0.54 14.37 -3.44
N VAL A 310 -1.41 13.46 -3.88
CA VAL A 310 -1.27 12.01 -3.54
C VAL A 310 -1.18 11.07 -4.76
N GLU A 311 -1.32 11.53 -6.00
CA GLU A 311 -1.30 10.64 -7.18
C GLU A 311 -0.24 10.96 -8.25
N SER A 312 0.85 11.70 -7.93
CA SER A 312 1.95 11.96 -8.89
C SER A 312 2.86 10.76 -9.20
N SER A 313 2.59 9.56 -8.67
CA SER A 313 3.39 8.35 -8.97
C SER A 313 2.91 7.53 -10.18
N GLN A 314 1.93 7.99 -10.96
CA GLN A 314 1.43 7.24 -12.13
C GLN A 314 1.37 7.99 -13.47
N SER A 315 1.77 9.26 -13.54
CA SER A 315 1.76 10.05 -14.79
C SER A 315 3.11 10.14 -15.53
N HIS A 316 4.19 9.53 -15.03
CA HIS A 316 5.51 9.55 -15.69
C HIS A 316 5.65 8.55 -16.86
N LEU A 317 4.67 8.48 -17.76
CA LEU A 317 4.75 7.69 -19.00
C LEU A 317 4.82 8.53 -20.28
N VAL A 318 5.01 9.85 -20.16
CA VAL A 318 5.20 10.73 -21.31
C VAL A 318 6.60 11.34 -21.22
N ARG A 319 7.54 10.76 -21.96
CA ARG A 319 8.80 11.44 -22.30
C ARG A 319 8.44 12.73 -23.03
N VAL A 320 9.01 13.86 -22.60
CA VAL A 320 8.79 15.17 -23.24
C VAL A 320 9.42 15.14 -24.64
N TRP A 321 8.58 15.35 -25.67
CA TRP A 321 9.00 15.36 -27.07
C TRP A 321 9.39 16.79 -27.48
N SER A 322 10.48 16.96 -28.23
CA SER A 322 10.93 18.27 -28.71
C SER A 322 9.89 18.93 -29.64
N ARG A 323 9.51 20.18 -29.34
CA ARG A 323 8.45 21.00 -29.98
C ARG A 323 8.43 21.05 -31.52
N GLU A 324 9.56 20.88 -32.19
CA GLU A 324 9.65 21.01 -33.65
C GLU A 324 9.40 19.70 -34.41
N ARG A 325 9.41 18.54 -33.75
CA ARG A 325 9.17 17.23 -34.40
C ARG A 325 7.72 16.76 -34.33
N ALA A 326 6.94 17.27 -33.39
CA ALA A 326 5.65 16.67 -33.08
C ALA A 326 4.51 17.05 -34.03
N VAL A 327 4.52 18.28 -34.60
CA VAL A 327 3.52 18.70 -35.59
C VAL A 327 3.62 17.88 -36.88
N ASP A 328 4.84 17.59 -37.32
CA ASP A 328 5.08 16.72 -38.49
C ASP A 328 4.72 15.26 -38.19
N ASP A 329 5.03 14.77 -36.98
CA ASP A 329 4.70 13.40 -36.55
C ASP A 329 3.19 13.15 -36.40
N VAL A 330 2.39 14.15 -35.99
CA VAL A 330 0.93 14.05 -35.92
C VAL A 330 0.34 13.99 -37.33
N ALA A 331 0.79 14.84 -38.25
CA ALA A 331 0.31 14.84 -39.63
C ALA A 331 0.59 13.49 -40.34
N ASP A 332 1.78 12.93 -40.11
CA ASP A 332 2.17 11.60 -40.59
C ASP A 332 1.31 10.50 -39.94
N PHE A 333 1.06 10.58 -38.63
CA PHE A 333 0.17 9.63 -37.95
C PHE A 333 -1.26 9.65 -38.53
N LEU A 334 -1.81 10.83 -38.77
CA LEU A 334 -3.17 11.01 -39.26
C LEU A 334 -3.35 10.52 -40.71
N THR A 335 -2.35 10.76 -41.56
CA THR A 335 -2.35 10.28 -42.95
C THR A 335 -2.21 8.77 -43.03
N LEU A 336 -1.31 8.19 -42.24
CA LEU A 336 -1.05 6.74 -42.23
C LEU A 336 -2.25 5.93 -41.69
N ASN A 337 -3.08 6.55 -40.82
CA ASN A 337 -4.19 5.88 -40.14
C ASN A 337 -5.59 6.30 -40.62
N ASN A 338 -5.70 7.07 -41.72
CA ASN A 338 -6.97 7.59 -42.26
C ASN A 338 -7.79 8.45 -41.26
N LEU A 339 -7.11 9.23 -40.40
CA LEU A 339 -7.73 10.08 -39.38
C LEU A 339 -7.63 11.59 -39.69
N THR A 340 -7.26 11.96 -40.92
CA THR A 340 -7.06 13.36 -41.36
C THR A 340 -8.27 14.29 -41.12
N HIS A 341 -9.50 13.76 -41.12
CA HIS A 341 -10.70 14.54 -40.80
C HIS A 341 -10.73 15.05 -39.34
N GLN A 342 -9.95 14.44 -38.43
CA GLN A 342 -9.88 14.80 -37.01
C GLN A 342 -8.61 15.57 -36.66
N ALA A 343 -7.95 16.20 -37.65
CA ALA A 343 -6.65 16.84 -37.46
C ALA A 343 -6.62 17.86 -36.32
N GLN A 344 -7.66 18.70 -36.20
CA GLN A 344 -7.76 19.70 -35.13
C GLN A 344 -7.82 19.08 -33.73
N LEU A 345 -8.46 17.91 -33.60
CA LEU A 345 -8.61 17.21 -32.32
C LEU A 345 -7.28 16.56 -31.88
N PHE A 346 -6.57 15.93 -32.82
CA PHE A 346 -5.28 15.31 -32.54
C PHE A 346 -4.16 16.34 -32.34
N ASP A 347 -4.25 17.52 -32.97
CA ASP A 347 -3.35 18.65 -32.68
C ASP A 347 -3.51 19.14 -31.23
N LYS A 348 -4.76 19.30 -30.75
CA LYS A 348 -5.03 19.59 -29.33
C LYS A 348 -4.47 18.50 -28.40
N ALA A 349 -4.68 17.24 -28.75
CA ALA A 349 -4.23 16.09 -27.96
C ALA A 349 -2.70 15.99 -27.89
N ALA A 350 -1.99 16.29 -28.98
CA ALA A 350 -0.53 16.34 -29.00
C ALA A 350 0.00 17.46 -28.11
N ARG A 351 -0.57 18.66 -28.21
CA ARG A 351 -0.22 19.79 -27.32
C ARG A 351 -0.45 19.47 -25.84
N LEU A 352 -1.55 18.78 -25.50
CA LEU A 352 -1.82 18.29 -24.14
C LEU A 352 -0.79 17.29 -23.61
N LEU A 353 -0.11 16.56 -24.49
CA LEU A 353 0.93 15.60 -24.11
C LEU A 353 2.32 16.24 -24.10
N GLU A 354 2.50 17.39 -24.75
CA GLU A 354 3.78 18.10 -24.89
C GLU A 354 3.98 19.22 -23.86
N SER A 355 2.91 19.85 -23.36
CA SER A 355 3.01 20.98 -22.44
C SER A 355 2.61 20.63 -21.01
N ASP A 356 3.42 21.03 -20.03
CA ASP A 356 2.99 21.24 -18.63
C ASP A 356 2.05 22.47 -18.49
N ALA A 357 1.65 23.11 -19.60
CA ALA A 357 0.75 24.25 -19.59
C ALA A 357 -0.66 23.84 -19.14
N ALA A 358 -1.29 24.70 -18.34
CA ALA A 358 -2.67 24.51 -17.92
C ALA A 358 -3.57 24.32 -19.15
N ALA A 359 -4.55 23.40 -19.07
CA ALA A 359 -5.43 23.04 -20.19
C ALA A 359 -6.10 24.26 -20.86
N HIS A 360 -6.27 25.36 -20.13
CA HIS A 360 -6.81 26.65 -20.57
C HIS A 360 -5.94 27.41 -21.59
N GLU A 361 -4.63 27.14 -21.66
CA GLU A 361 -3.70 27.82 -22.56
C GLU A 361 -3.72 27.26 -24.00
N ILE A 362 -4.45 26.16 -24.23
CA ILE A 362 -4.52 25.49 -25.53
C ILE A 362 -5.53 26.21 -26.43
N PRO A 363 -5.11 26.69 -27.62
CA PRO A 363 -6.00 27.40 -28.52
C PRO A 363 -7.17 26.51 -28.99
N ASN A 364 -8.39 27.06 -28.96
CA ASN A 364 -9.65 26.43 -29.36
C ASN A 364 -10.15 25.27 -28.47
N ILE A 365 -9.68 25.13 -27.22
CA ILE A 365 -10.26 24.16 -26.27
C ILE A 365 -11.63 24.64 -25.76
N THR A 366 -12.62 23.75 -25.63
CA THR A 366 -13.94 24.11 -25.08
C THR A 366 -13.97 23.99 -23.55
N GLU A 367 -14.87 24.72 -22.90
CA GLU A 367 -15.05 24.66 -21.45
C GLU A 367 -15.45 23.25 -20.96
N GLU A 368 -16.26 22.54 -21.74
CA GLU A 368 -16.61 21.12 -21.50
C GLU A 368 -15.37 20.19 -21.57
N GLU A 369 -14.44 20.44 -22.50
CA GLU A 369 -13.20 19.68 -22.62
C GLU A 369 -12.29 19.89 -21.41
N ILE A 370 -12.20 21.12 -20.89
CA ILE A 370 -11.39 21.46 -19.71
C ILE A 370 -11.99 20.82 -18.45
N ILE A 371 -13.29 20.98 -18.24
CA ILE A 371 -13.98 20.36 -17.09
C ILE A 371 -13.81 18.84 -17.13
N ALA A 372 -13.87 18.21 -18.31
CA ALA A 372 -13.65 16.78 -18.45
C ALA A 372 -12.21 16.36 -18.09
N LEU A 373 -11.19 17.15 -18.46
CA LEU A 373 -9.79 16.91 -18.11
C LEU A 373 -9.54 17.09 -16.60
N GLN A 374 -10.09 18.14 -15.99
CA GLN A 374 -10.01 18.35 -14.53
C GLN A 374 -10.69 17.21 -13.75
N ASN A 375 -11.87 16.78 -14.20
CA ASN A 375 -12.60 15.67 -13.60
C ASN A 375 -11.87 14.31 -13.71
N GLU A 376 -10.97 14.15 -14.68
CA GLU A 376 -10.14 12.94 -14.81
C GLU A 376 -9.27 12.72 -13.57
N VAL A 377 -8.79 13.81 -12.97
CA VAL A 377 -7.97 13.82 -11.75
C VAL A 377 -8.85 13.99 -10.51
N ALA A 378 -9.72 15.00 -10.49
CA ALA A 378 -10.52 15.35 -9.32
C ALA A 378 -11.60 14.30 -8.97
N SER A 379 -12.12 13.57 -9.96
CA SER A 379 -13.23 12.62 -9.75
C SER A 379 -13.14 11.40 -10.66
N ARG A 380 -12.20 10.51 -10.35
CA ARG A 380 -11.89 9.27 -11.10
C ARG A 380 -13.09 8.36 -11.43
N TRP A 381 -14.19 8.44 -10.67
CA TRP A 381 -15.39 7.63 -10.87
C TRP A 381 -16.43 8.26 -11.81
N ILE A 382 -16.24 9.48 -12.30
CA ILE A 382 -17.15 10.07 -13.30
C ILE A 382 -16.80 9.50 -14.68
N GLN A 383 -17.51 8.44 -15.07
CA GLN A 383 -17.27 7.73 -16.32
C GLN A 383 -18.55 7.59 -17.16
N PRO A 384 -18.44 7.36 -18.48
CA PRO A 384 -19.61 7.22 -19.34
C PRO A 384 -20.51 6.07 -18.91
N ARG A 385 -21.83 6.23 -19.08
CA ARG A 385 -22.82 5.17 -18.78
C ARG A 385 -22.51 3.86 -19.52
N LEU A 386 -21.92 3.94 -20.71
CA LEU A 386 -21.53 2.76 -21.48
C LEU A 386 -20.38 1.99 -20.82
N LEU A 387 -19.43 2.66 -20.16
CA LEU A 387 -18.35 1.98 -19.43
C LEU A 387 -18.90 1.23 -18.23
N TYR A 388 -19.81 1.84 -17.47
CA TYR A 388 -20.52 1.16 -16.38
C TYR A 388 -21.37 -0.01 -16.86
N PHE A 389 -22.05 0.16 -17.99
CA PHE A 389 -22.77 -0.93 -18.64
C PHE A 389 -21.82 -2.06 -19.05
N ALA A 390 -20.65 -1.75 -19.60
CA ALA A 390 -19.62 -2.74 -19.92
C ALA A 390 -19.15 -3.50 -18.68
N ILE A 391 -18.88 -2.80 -17.57
CA ILE A 391 -18.48 -3.40 -16.29
C ILE A 391 -19.59 -4.34 -15.78
N MET A 392 -20.85 -3.89 -15.81
CA MET A 392 -22.00 -4.70 -15.38
C MET A 392 -22.15 -5.98 -16.22
N ILE A 393 -22.08 -5.88 -17.55
CA ILE A 393 -22.15 -7.06 -18.44
C ILE A 393 -20.98 -7.99 -18.19
N CYS A 394 -19.76 -7.47 -18.07
CA CYS A 394 -18.58 -8.30 -17.77
C CYS A 394 -18.66 -8.97 -16.39
N SER A 395 -19.28 -8.31 -15.41
CA SER A 395 -19.50 -8.87 -14.08
C SER A 395 -20.43 -10.09 -14.10
N LEU A 396 -21.32 -10.21 -15.09
CA LEU A 396 -22.15 -11.41 -15.27
C LEU A 396 -21.30 -12.66 -15.55
N GLY A 397 -20.16 -12.52 -16.24
CA GLY A 397 -19.24 -13.64 -16.46
C GLY A 397 -18.54 -14.08 -15.17
N SER A 398 -18.19 -13.13 -14.29
CA SER A 398 -17.67 -13.45 -12.95
C SER A 398 -18.72 -14.15 -12.08
N ILE A 399 -19.99 -13.71 -12.18
CA ILE A 399 -21.14 -14.33 -11.49
C ILE A 399 -21.38 -15.74 -12.01
N GLU A 400 -21.36 -15.93 -13.33
CA GLU A 400 -21.50 -17.24 -13.98
C GLU A 400 -20.44 -18.23 -13.49
N GLN A 401 -19.18 -17.80 -13.39
CA GLN A 401 -18.09 -18.57 -12.81
C GLN A 401 -18.40 -19.04 -11.38
N GLY A 402 -18.81 -18.12 -10.49
CA GLY A 402 -19.14 -18.45 -9.11
C GLY A 402 -20.34 -19.40 -9.00
N TRP A 403 -21.35 -19.19 -9.83
CA TRP A 403 -22.56 -20.02 -9.86
C TRP A 403 -22.28 -21.45 -10.31
N ALA A 404 -21.48 -21.62 -11.36
CA ALA A 404 -21.12 -22.94 -11.88
C ALA A 404 -20.35 -23.79 -10.86
N GLN A 405 -19.61 -23.15 -9.94
CA GLN A 405 -18.94 -23.82 -8.83
C GLN A 405 -19.94 -24.33 -7.80
N THR A 406 -20.86 -23.48 -7.33
CA THR A 406 -21.79 -23.86 -6.24
C THR A 406 -22.93 -24.77 -6.68
N CYS A 407 -23.28 -24.83 -7.96
CA CYS A 407 -24.37 -25.70 -8.44
C CYS A 407 -24.13 -27.18 -8.10
N MET A 408 -22.87 -27.64 -8.12
CA MET A 408 -22.55 -29.02 -7.75
C MET A 408 -22.70 -29.30 -6.26
N ASN A 409 -22.62 -28.28 -5.40
CA ASN A 409 -22.80 -28.43 -3.97
C ASN A 409 -24.18 -28.98 -3.62
N GLY A 410 -25.23 -28.35 -4.16
CA GLY A 410 -26.58 -28.86 -4.01
C GLY A 410 -26.79 -30.17 -4.79
N ALA A 411 -26.26 -30.27 -6.01
CA ALA A 411 -26.44 -31.45 -6.84
C ALA A 411 -25.83 -32.73 -6.21
N ASN A 412 -24.70 -32.60 -5.49
CA ASN A 412 -24.02 -33.72 -4.81
C ASN A 412 -24.93 -34.48 -3.84
N LEU A 413 -25.99 -33.85 -3.31
CA LEU A 413 -26.98 -34.50 -2.44
C LEU A 413 -27.96 -35.43 -3.20
N TYR A 414 -28.14 -35.21 -4.51
CA TYR A 414 -29.23 -35.81 -5.30
C TYR A 414 -28.75 -36.63 -6.51
N PHE A 415 -27.77 -36.14 -7.28
CA PHE A 415 -27.38 -36.80 -8.53
C PHE A 415 -26.76 -38.20 -8.34
N PRO A 416 -26.01 -38.51 -7.26
CA PRO A 416 -25.49 -39.86 -7.08
C PRO A 416 -26.60 -40.91 -7.00
N LYS A 417 -27.72 -40.57 -6.35
CA LYS A 417 -28.93 -41.40 -6.29
C LYS A 417 -29.63 -41.49 -7.65
N ALA A 418 -29.76 -40.37 -8.34
CA ALA A 418 -30.42 -40.31 -9.65
C ALA A 418 -29.69 -41.13 -10.75
N LEU A 419 -28.36 -41.19 -10.68
CA LEU A 419 -27.52 -41.90 -11.66
C LEU A 419 -27.17 -43.34 -11.22
N GLY A 420 -27.67 -43.80 -10.08
CA GLY A 420 -27.41 -45.15 -9.56
C GLY A 420 -25.96 -45.39 -9.11
N ILE A 421 -25.26 -44.35 -8.66
CA ILE A 421 -23.86 -44.35 -8.21
C ILE A 421 -23.73 -44.00 -6.71
N ASP A 422 -24.74 -44.37 -5.90
CA ASP A 422 -24.81 -44.07 -4.46
C ASP A 422 -24.18 -45.18 -3.58
N SER A 423 -23.59 -46.23 -4.16
CA SER A 423 -23.24 -47.45 -3.41
C SER A 423 -22.02 -47.32 -2.48
N ARG A 424 -21.47 -46.10 -2.30
CA ARG A 424 -20.22 -45.78 -1.57
C ARG A 424 -19.03 -46.70 -1.92
N SER A 425 -19.11 -47.41 -3.05
CA SER A 425 -18.02 -48.23 -3.58
C SER A 425 -16.88 -47.34 -4.07
N ALA A 426 -15.63 -47.83 -4.02
CA ALA A 426 -14.46 -47.08 -4.50
C ALA A 426 -14.64 -46.58 -5.95
N LYS A 427 -15.36 -47.35 -6.78
CA LYS A 427 -15.70 -46.95 -8.15
C LYS A 427 -16.67 -45.76 -8.20
N ASP A 428 -17.67 -45.75 -7.34
CA ASP A 428 -18.71 -44.71 -7.32
C ASP A 428 -18.17 -43.39 -6.75
N THR A 429 -17.40 -43.47 -5.67
CA THR A 429 -16.67 -42.33 -5.09
C THR A 429 -15.70 -41.71 -6.10
N PHE A 430 -15.01 -42.55 -6.89
CA PHE A 430 -14.15 -42.09 -7.98
C PHE A 430 -14.93 -41.35 -9.07
N ILE A 431 -16.09 -41.88 -9.49
CA ILE A 431 -16.93 -41.27 -10.52
C ILE A 431 -17.47 -39.91 -10.04
N VAL A 432 -17.93 -39.80 -8.80
CA VAL A 432 -18.41 -38.54 -8.22
C VAL A 432 -17.29 -37.48 -8.20
N GLY A 433 -16.08 -37.87 -7.74
CA GLY A 433 -14.91 -37.00 -7.78
C GLY A 433 -14.54 -36.55 -9.20
N LEU A 434 -14.66 -37.44 -10.20
CA LEU A 434 -14.38 -37.15 -11.60
C LEU A 434 -15.39 -36.16 -12.20
N ILE A 435 -16.68 -36.30 -11.90
CA ILE A 435 -17.74 -35.39 -12.36
C ILE A 435 -17.54 -33.98 -11.77
N ASN A 436 -17.27 -33.89 -10.47
CA ASN A 436 -17.06 -32.61 -9.79
C ASN A 436 -15.79 -31.90 -10.29
N SER A 437 -14.71 -32.64 -10.52
CA SER A 437 -13.44 -32.10 -11.04
C SER A 437 -13.44 -31.82 -12.55
N GLY A 438 -14.41 -32.35 -13.31
CA GLY A 438 -14.45 -32.28 -14.77
C GLY A 438 -14.40 -30.86 -15.36
N ILE A 439 -14.99 -29.86 -14.69
CA ILE A 439 -14.90 -28.44 -15.12
C ILE A 439 -13.45 -27.95 -15.02
N TYR A 440 -12.79 -28.14 -13.87
CA TYR A 440 -11.42 -27.65 -13.69
C TYR A 440 -10.41 -28.42 -14.53
N LEU A 441 -10.67 -29.71 -14.78
CA LEU A 441 -9.81 -30.52 -15.62
C LEU A 441 -9.80 -29.96 -17.04
N SER A 442 -10.96 -29.58 -17.57
CA SER A 442 -11.03 -29.01 -18.91
C SER A 442 -10.43 -27.61 -18.99
N VAL A 443 -10.61 -26.78 -17.95
CA VAL A 443 -9.97 -25.45 -17.84
C VAL A 443 -8.45 -25.58 -17.84
N GLY A 444 -7.90 -26.44 -16.97
CA GLY A 444 -6.45 -26.61 -16.78
C GLY A 444 -5.73 -27.21 -17.97
N VAL A 445 -6.36 -28.18 -18.67
CA VAL A 445 -5.73 -28.91 -19.77
C VAL A 445 -5.93 -28.21 -21.13
N LEU A 446 -7.10 -27.63 -21.38
CA LEU A 446 -7.44 -27.07 -22.70
C LEU A 446 -7.95 -25.63 -22.65
N GLY A 447 -8.93 -25.34 -21.80
CA GLY A 447 -9.70 -24.10 -21.84
C GLY A 447 -8.84 -22.85 -21.72
N SER A 448 -7.96 -22.78 -20.73
CA SER A 448 -7.11 -21.60 -20.51
C SER A 448 -6.11 -21.38 -21.66
N TRP A 449 -5.58 -22.45 -22.25
CA TRP A 449 -4.62 -22.39 -23.35
C TRP A 449 -5.25 -21.99 -24.69
N LEU A 450 -6.53 -22.30 -24.89
CA LEU A 450 -7.28 -21.91 -26.08
C LEU A 450 -7.69 -20.43 -26.09
N ALA A 451 -7.70 -19.77 -24.93
CA ALA A 451 -8.16 -18.39 -24.82
C ALA A 451 -7.36 -17.41 -25.69
N GLU A 452 -6.02 -17.49 -25.70
CA GLU A 452 -5.18 -16.55 -26.45
C GLU A 452 -5.32 -16.71 -27.98
N PRO A 453 -5.25 -17.92 -28.57
CA PRO A 453 -5.53 -18.13 -29.98
C PRO A 453 -6.93 -17.64 -30.40
N VAL A 454 -7.97 -17.95 -29.62
CA VAL A 454 -9.35 -17.55 -29.95
C VAL A 454 -9.51 -16.03 -29.90
N ASN A 455 -8.91 -15.37 -28.90
CA ASN A 455 -8.87 -13.91 -28.80
C ASN A 455 -8.15 -13.26 -29.99
N SER A 456 -7.09 -13.88 -30.48
CA SER A 456 -6.35 -13.37 -31.64
C SER A 456 -7.14 -13.46 -32.96
N LEU A 457 -8.08 -14.41 -33.06
CA LEU A 457 -8.87 -14.70 -34.27
C LEU A 457 -10.23 -13.98 -34.29
N LEU A 458 -10.98 -14.03 -33.18
CA LEU A 458 -12.36 -13.53 -33.10
C LEU A 458 -12.50 -12.15 -32.42
N GLY A 459 -11.43 -11.64 -31.82
CA GLY A 459 -11.48 -10.47 -30.95
C GLY A 459 -12.01 -10.79 -29.54
N ARG A 460 -12.01 -9.79 -28.65
CA ARG A 460 -12.41 -9.99 -27.24
C ARG A 460 -13.90 -10.28 -27.16
N ARG A 461 -14.74 -9.46 -27.80
CA ARG A 461 -16.21 -9.65 -27.79
C ARG A 461 -16.66 -10.97 -28.42
N GLY A 462 -15.98 -11.39 -29.49
CA GLY A 462 -16.30 -12.64 -30.19
C GLY A 462 -15.95 -13.87 -29.36
N THR A 463 -14.85 -13.79 -28.59
CA THR A 463 -14.44 -14.84 -27.66
C THR A 463 -15.41 -14.98 -26.50
N ILE A 464 -15.84 -13.85 -25.89
CA ILE A 464 -16.85 -13.85 -24.83
C ILE A 464 -18.17 -14.44 -25.33
N PHE A 465 -18.63 -14.03 -26.53
CA PHE A 465 -19.86 -14.59 -27.09
C PHE A 465 -19.78 -16.11 -27.29
N LEU A 466 -18.64 -16.61 -27.80
CA LEU A 466 -18.41 -18.04 -27.99
C LEU A 466 -18.35 -18.80 -26.67
N GLY A 467 -17.67 -18.25 -25.66
CA GLY A 467 -17.57 -18.81 -24.32
C GLY A 467 -18.95 -18.93 -23.66
N SER A 468 -19.70 -17.83 -23.57
CA SER A 468 -21.03 -17.81 -22.95
C SER A 468 -22.04 -18.69 -23.71
N THR A 469 -21.96 -18.76 -25.04
CA THR A 469 -22.78 -19.70 -25.83
C THR A 469 -22.45 -21.16 -25.47
N THR A 470 -21.15 -21.46 -25.34
CA THR A 470 -20.69 -22.80 -24.96
C THR A 470 -21.16 -23.15 -23.55
N CYS A 471 -21.06 -22.22 -22.60
CA CYS A 471 -21.55 -22.40 -21.23
C CYS A 471 -23.07 -22.62 -21.17
N LEU A 472 -23.84 -21.84 -21.93
CA LEU A 472 -25.29 -21.97 -22.00
C LEU A 472 -25.70 -23.36 -22.52
N VAL A 473 -25.14 -23.78 -23.65
CA VAL A 473 -25.42 -25.09 -24.26
C VAL A 473 -25.00 -26.22 -23.32
N ALA A 474 -23.81 -26.13 -22.74
CA ALA A 474 -23.30 -27.14 -21.83
C ALA A 474 -24.12 -27.25 -20.53
N SER A 475 -24.63 -26.14 -20.00
CA SER A 475 -25.46 -26.12 -18.78
C SER A 475 -26.83 -26.76 -19.02
N VAL A 476 -27.50 -26.41 -20.13
CA VAL A 476 -28.77 -27.04 -20.54
C VAL A 476 -28.57 -28.53 -20.78
N ALA A 477 -27.51 -28.89 -21.49
CA ALA A 477 -27.22 -30.29 -21.82
C ALA A 477 -26.84 -31.11 -20.57
N SER A 478 -26.17 -30.51 -19.58
CA SER A 478 -25.88 -31.14 -18.29
C SER A 478 -27.16 -31.45 -17.51
N ALA A 479 -28.13 -30.54 -17.49
CA ALA A 479 -29.42 -30.75 -16.81
C ALA A 479 -30.25 -31.86 -17.48
N LEU A 480 -30.15 -32.03 -18.80
CA LEU A 480 -30.87 -33.07 -19.55
C LEU A 480 -30.16 -34.44 -19.54
N SER A 481 -28.99 -34.55 -18.93
CA SER A 481 -28.18 -35.77 -18.98
C SER A 481 -28.76 -36.88 -18.09
N GLN A 482 -28.89 -38.08 -18.66
CA GLN A 482 -29.43 -39.27 -17.96
C GLN A 482 -28.36 -40.29 -17.56
N THR A 483 -27.11 -40.09 -18.00
CA THR A 483 -26.00 -40.98 -17.71
C THR A 483 -24.77 -40.18 -17.30
N TRP A 484 -23.99 -40.73 -16.37
CA TRP A 484 -22.80 -40.06 -15.84
C TRP A 484 -21.72 -39.71 -16.90
N PRO A 485 -21.47 -40.51 -17.97
CA PRO A 485 -20.47 -40.13 -18.97
C PRO A 485 -20.91 -38.94 -19.82
N VAL A 486 -22.22 -38.85 -20.12
CA VAL A 486 -22.80 -37.73 -20.86
C VAL A 486 -22.76 -36.46 -20.01
N LEU A 487 -23.09 -36.57 -18.71
CA LEU A 487 -22.92 -35.46 -17.76
C LEU A 487 -21.46 -34.98 -17.73
N LEU A 488 -20.51 -35.90 -17.61
CA LEU A 488 -19.09 -35.58 -17.58
C LEU A 488 -18.63 -34.85 -18.86
N ALA A 489 -19.07 -35.31 -20.04
CA ALA A 489 -18.73 -34.69 -21.32
C ALA A 489 -19.22 -33.24 -21.40
N PHE A 490 -20.46 -32.97 -20.97
CA PHE A 490 -20.99 -31.60 -20.95
C PHE A 490 -20.36 -30.73 -19.88
N ARG A 491 -19.94 -31.29 -18.74
CA ARG A 491 -19.13 -30.56 -17.75
C ARG A 491 -17.76 -30.18 -18.27
N PHE A 492 -17.15 -31.05 -19.08
CA PHE A 492 -15.89 -30.74 -19.76
C PHE A 492 -16.08 -29.57 -20.73
N LEU A 493 -17.16 -29.59 -21.52
CA LEU A 493 -17.53 -28.51 -22.44
C LEU A 493 -17.81 -27.19 -21.69
N LEU A 494 -18.52 -27.26 -20.56
CA LEU A 494 -18.81 -26.10 -19.70
C LEU A 494 -17.51 -25.44 -19.21
N GLY A 495 -16.54 -26.24 -18.75
CA GLY A 495 -15.26 -25.69 -18.29
C GLY A 495 -14.42 -25.05 -19.41
N ILE A 496 -14.53 -25.51 -20.67
CA ILE A 496 -13.90 -24.83 -21.81
C ILE A 496 -14.54 -23.45 -22.01
N GLY A 497 -15.86 -23.36 -21.98
CA GLY A 497 -16.58 -22.07 -22.09
C GLY A 497 -16.19 -21.09 -20.97
N LEU A 498 -16.22 -21.56 -19.71
CA LEU A 498 -15.85 -20.77 -18.55
C LEU A 498 -14.40 -20.27 -18.61
N ALA A 499 -13.47 -21.10 -19.14
CA ALA A 499 -12.07 -20.70 -19.29
C ALA A 499 -11.87 -19.58 -20.32
N LEU A 500 -12.61 -19.63 -21.44
CA LEU A 500 -12.59 -18.58 -22.46
C LEU A 500 -13.12 -17.26 -21.88
N ASP A 501 -14.24 -17.31 -21.16
CA ASP A 501 -14.85 -16.12 -20.53
C ASP A 501 -13.96 -15.55 -19.41
N ASN A 502 -13.51 -16.37 -18.45
CA ASN A 502 -12.66 -15.94 -17.34
C ASN A 502 -11.36 -15.27 -17.83
N SER A 503 -10.70 -15.86 -18.83
CA SER A 503 -9.44 -15.30 -19.35
C SER A 503 -9.65 -14.02 -20.14
N THR A 504 -10.80 -13.86 -20.81
CA THR A 504 -11.03 -12.77 -21.76
C THR A 504 -11.69 -11.56 -21.10
N ILE A 505 -12.65 -11.78 -20.21
CA ILE A 505 -13.46 -10.70 -19.63
C ILE A 505 -12.61 -9.81 -18.71
N SER A 506 -11.74 -10.40 -17.88
CA SER A 506 -10.85 -9.61 -17.01
C SER A 506 -9.91 -8.72 -17.81
N ILE A 507 -9.38 -9.22 -18.94
CA ILE A 507 -8.52 -8.46 -19.84
C ILE A 507 -9.33 -7.38 -20.57
N TYR A 508 -10.53 -7.71 -21.05
CA TYR A 508 -11.39 -6.76 -21.77
C TYR A 508 -11.78 -5.56 -20.91
N ILE A 509 -12.17 -5.77 -19.63
CA ILE A 509 -12.44 -4.65 -18.71
C ILE A 509 -11.18 -3.80 -18.51
N ALA A 510 -10.01 -4.44 -18.30
CA ALA A 510 -8.76 -3.72 -18.08
C ALA A 510 -8.32 -2.89 -19.31
N GLU A 511 -8.55 -3.39 -20.51
CA GLU A 511 -8.24 -2.71 -21.78
C GLU A 511 -9.22 -1.57 -22.10
N CYS A 512 -10.46 -1.65 -21.64
CA CYS A 512 -11.49 -0.61 -21.84
C CYS A 512 -11.44 0.49 -20.76
N ALA A 513 -11.02 0.15 -19.54
CA ALA A 513 -10.97 1.05 -18.42
C ALA A 513 -9.81 2.06 -18.50
N PRO A 514 -10.05 3.32 -18.11
CA PRO A 514 -8.97 4.30 -17.96
C PRO A 514 -8.03 3.89 -16.83
N ALA A 515 -6.79 4.37 -16.89
CA ALA A 515 -5.72 3.95 -15.97
C ALA A 515 -6.10 4.14 -14.49
N ALA A 516 -6.76 5.25 -14.16
CA ALA A 516 -7.12 5.64 -12.79
C ALA A 516 -8.01 4.63 -12.03
N ILE A 517 -8.92 3.92 -12.72
CA ILE A 517 -9.85 2.96 -12.08
C ILE A 517 -9.54 1.49 -12.39
N ARG A 518 -8.53 1.24 -13.23
CA ARG A 518 -8.19 -0.12 -13.72
C ARG A 518 -7.87 -1.09 -12.58
N GLY A 519 -7.17 -0.64 -11.55
CA GLY A 519 -6.83 -1.46 -10.38
C GLY A 519 -8.05 -1.90 -9.56
N GLY A 520 -9.00 -0.98 -9.31
CA GLY A 520 -10.24 -1.28 -8.58
C GLY A 520 -11.14 -2.27 -9.34
N LEU A 521 -11.15 -2.18 -10.68
CA LEU A 521 -11.91 -3.10 -11.53
C LEU A 521 -11.31 -4.52 -11.54
N ALA A 522 -9.99 -4.66 -11.44
CA ALA A 522 -9.35 -5.97 -11.31
C ALA A 522 -9.81 -6.69 -10.02
N VAL A 523 -9.97 -5.95 -8.92
CA VAL A 523 -10.52 -6.51 -7.66
C VAL A 523 -12.01 -6.84 -7.77
N SER A 524 -12.79 -6.05 -8.52
CA SER A 524 -14.22 -6.29 -8.66
C SER A 524 -14.59 -7.65 -9.26
N TRP A 525 -13.72 -8.22 -10.11
CA TRP A 525 -13.91 -9.56 -10.67
C TRP A 525 -14.17 -10.59 -9.56
N GLN A 526 -13.30 -10.64 -8.56
CA GLN A 526 -13.41 -11.61 -7.48
C GLN A 526 -14.63 -11.34 -6.59
N MET A 527 -14.96 -10.07 -6.36
CA MET A 527 -16.16 -9.68 -5.60
C MET A 527 -17.43 -10.20 -6.28
N PHE A 528 -17.54 -10.07 -7.60
CA PHE A 528 -18.68 -10.60 -8.36
C PHE A 528 -18.66 -12.12 -8.49
N THR A 529 -17.49 -12.77 -8.46
CA THR A 529 -17.42 -14.23 -8.29
C THR A 529 -17.98 -14.68 -6.94
N ALA A 530 -17.63 -14.00 -5.85
CA ALA A 530 -18.22 -14.29 -4.53
C ALA A 530 -19.73 -14.04 -4.51
N PHE A 531 -20.20 -13.00 -5.19
CA PHE A 531 -21.64 -12.77 -5.38
C PHE A 531 -22.31 -13.89 -6.18
N GLY A 532 -21.65 -14.40 -7.22
CA GLY A 532 -22.12 -15.56 -7.99
C GLY A 532 -22.22 -16.84 -7.16
N ILE A 533 -21.26 -17.10 -6.28
CA ILE A 533 -21.28 -18.21 -5.30
C ILE A 533 -22.52 -18.08 -4.40
N PHE A 534 -22.77 -16.88 -3.85
CA PHE A 534 -23.94 -16.62 -3.02
C PHE A 534 -25.27 -16.86 -3.77
N LEU A 535 -25.41 -16.28 -4.97
CA LEU A 535 -26.61 -16.48 -5.78
C LEU A 535 -26.81 -17.95 -6.18
N GLY A 536 -25.74 -18.68 -6.45
CA GLY A 536 -25.81 -20.11 -6.74
C GLY A 536 -26.28 -20.94 -5.55
N PHE A 537 -25.88 -20.58 -4.31
CA PHE A 537 -26.45 -21.22 -3.12
C PHE A 537 -27.94 -20.90 -2.93
N ILE A 538 -28.37 -19.66 -3.18
CA ILE A 538 -29.80 -19.30 -3.17
C ILE A 538 -30.56 -20.16 -4.20
N ALA A 539 -30.01 -20.33 -5.39
CA ALA A 539 -30.64 -21.13 -6.43
C ALA A 539 -30.74 -22.61 -6.06
N ASN A 540 -29.73 -23.17 -5.39
CA ASN A 540 -29.77 -24.53 -4.88
C ASN A 540 -30.91 -24.73 -3.85
N VAL A 541 -31.17 -23.71 -3.00
CA VAL A 541 -32.29 -23.73 -2.04
C VAL A 541 -33.64 -23.56 -2.74
N ALA A 542 -33.72 -22.69 -3.75
CA ALA A 542 -34.98 -22.30 -4.38
C ALA A 542 -35.49 -23.27 -5.45
N VAL A 543 -34.60 -23.87 -6.25
CA VAL A 543 -34.97 -24.59 -7.48
C VAL A 543 -34.62 -26.09 -7.42
N TYR A 544 -33.78 -26.54 -6.49
CA TYR A 544 -33.32 -27.93 -6.32
C TYR A 544 -32.71 -28.63 -7.56
N ASP A 545 -32.65 -27.97 -8.73
CA ASP A 545 -32.35 -28.59 -10.03
C ASP A 545 -31.10 -27.99 -10.70
N LEU A 546 -30.42 -28.77 -11.56
CA LEU A 546 -29.12 -28.41 -12.18
C LEU A 546 -29.22 -27.30 -13.25
N ALA A 547 -30.42 -26.90 -13.68
CA ALA A 547 -30.63 -25.98 -14.82
C ALA A 547 -30.47 -24.48 -14.48
N ALA A 548 -30.05 -24.15 -13.26
CA ALA A 548 -29.93 -22.80 -12.73
C ALA A 548 -28.89 -21.85 -13.42
N PRO A 549 -27.78 -22.31 -14.03
CA PRO A 549 -26.75 -21.41 -14.61
C PRO A 549 -27.18 -20.63 -15.87
N ILE A 550 -28.37 -20.87 -16.43
CA ILE A 550 -28.87 -20.17 -17.63
C ILE A 550 -29.08 -18.66 -17.37
N ILE A 551 -29.35 -18.29 -16.12
CA ILE A 551 -29.77 -16.94 -15.72
C ILE A 551 -28.68 -15.88 -15.99
N PRO A 552 -27.42 -16.03 -15.57
CA PRO A 552 -26.36 -15.06 -15.88
C PRO A 552 -25.80 -15.19 -17.32
N ALA A 553 -25.77 -16.40 -17.88
CA ALA A 553 -25.15 -16.67 -19.18
C ALA A 553 -25.92 -16.05 -20.36
N LEU A 554 -27.26 -16.06 -20.30
CA LEU A 554 -28.12 -15.61 -21.40
C LEU A 554 -28.06 -14.08 -21.61
N PRO A 555 -28.16 -13.23 -20.58
CA PRO A 555 -27.96 -11.79 -20.72
C PRO A 555 -26.54 -11.44 -21.19
N LEU A 556 -25.51 -12.12 -20.69
CA LEU A 556 -24.12 -11.91 -21.13
C LEU A 556 -23.98 -12.15 -22.64
N MET A 557 -24.48 -13.28 -23.13
CA MET A 557 -24.48 -13.64 -24.55
C MET A 557 -25.22 -12.61 -25.43
N ILE A 558 -26.35 -12.06 -24.96
CA ILE A 558 -27.15 -11.10 -25.73
C ILE A 558 -26.48 -9.71 -25.76
N PHE A 559 -26.04 -9.22 -24.60
CA PHE A 559 -25.61 -7.82 -24.46
C PHE A 559 -24.13 -7.58 -24.81
N VAL A 560 -23.30 -8.62 -24.96
CA VAL A 560 -21.88 -8.45 -25.32
C VAL A 560 -21.67 -7.70 -26.64
N TYR A 561 -22.56 -7.87 -27.63
CA TYR A 561 -22.47 -7.16 -28.92
C TYR A 561 -22.92 -5.70 -28.87
N ALA A 562 -23.58 -5.27 -27.78
CA ALA A 562 -23.84 -3.85 -27.55
C ALA A 562 -22.57 -3.10 -27.12
N LEU A 563 -21.53 -3.82 -26.67
CA LEU A 563 -20.26 -3.25 -26.25
C LEU A 563 -19.30 -3.03 -27.44
N PRO A 564 -18.48 -1.97 -27.41
CA PRO A 564 -17.44 -1.76 -28.42
C PRO A 564 -16.29 -2.78 -28.26
N GLU A 565 -15.56 -3.07 -29.34
CA GLU A 565 -14.37 -3.92 -29.26
C GLU A 565 -13.25 -3.23 -28.47
N SER A 566 -12.39 -4.01 -27.80
CA SER A 566 -11.26 -3.45 -27.04
C SER A 566 -10.35 -2.56 -27.92
N PRO A 567 -10.07 -1.32 -27.48
CA PRO A 567 -9.19 -0.42 -28.23
C PRO A 567 -7.75 -0.95 -28.27
N SER A 568 -7.25 -1.51 -27.16
CA SER A 568 -5.90 -2.07 -27.08
C SER A 568 -5.70 -3.24 -28.05
N TRP A 569 -6.71 -4.10 -28.19
CA TRP A 569 -6.69 -5.24 -29.12
C TRP A 569 -6.64 -4.77 -30.59
N LEU A 570 -7.46 -3.78 -30.96
CA LEU A 570 -7.48 -3.22 -32.32
C LEU A 570 -6.12 -2.66 -32.74
N ILE A 571 -5.44 -1.97 -31.81
CA ILE A 571 -4.11 -1.42 -32.02
C ILE A 571 -3.06 -2.55 -32.05
N LYS A 572 -3.10 -3.51 -31.12
CA LYS A 572 -2.09 -4.60 -31.00
C LYS A 572 -2.12 -5.57 -32.18
N GLN A 573 -3.30 -6.10 -32.49
CA GLN A 573 -3.45 -7.22 -33.42
C GLN A 573 -3.63 -6.75 -34.87
N THR A 574 -4.44 -5.71 -35.07
CA THR A 574 -4.82 -5.28 -36.41
C THR A 574 -4.15 -3.98 -36.87
N SER A 575 -3.42 -3.28 -35.99
CA SER A 575 -2.82 -1.95 -36.26
C SER A 575 -3.83 -0.94 -36.83
N ARG A 576 -5.10 -1.05 -36.42
CA ARG A 576 -6.24 -0.27 -36.90
C ARG A 576 -6.59 0.85 -35.92
N TYR A 577 -5.87 1.96 -36.03
CA TYR A 577 -6.07 3.12 -35.15
C TYR A 577 -7.41 3.84 -35.41
N ASP A 578 -7.93 3.75 -36.65
CA ASP A 578 -9.26 4.25 -37.06
C ASP A 578 -10.39 3.69 -36.17
N LYS A 579 -10.43 2.37 -36.02
CA LYS A 579 -11.44 1.67 -35.22
C LYS A 579 -11.19 1.82 -33.73
N ALA A 580 -9.93 1.86 -33.32
CA ALA A 580 -9.56 2.05 -31.92
C ALA A 580 -10.04 3.42 -31.41
N PHE A 581 -9.91 4.47 -32.23
CA PHE A 581 -10.45 5.79 -31.93
C PHE A 581 -11.97 5.77 -31.73
N LEU A 582 -12.71 5.12 -32.63
CA LEU A 582 -14.18 4.98 -32.52
C LEU A 582 -14.61 4.21 -31.26
N SER A 583 -13.82 3.23 -30.82
CA SER A 583 -14.06 2.51 -29.58
C SER A 583 -13.82 3.41 -28.35
N LEU A 584 -12.65 4.06 -28.27
CA LEU A 584 -12.31 4.99 -27.19
C LEU A 584 -13.31 6.14 -27.08
N ARG A 585 -13.77 6.67 -28.21
CA ARG A 585 -14.79 7.72 -28.26
C ARG A 585 -16.11 7.33 -27.54
N ARG A 586 -16.46 6.05 -27.53
CA ARG A 586 -17.65 5.55 -26.81
C ARG A 586 -17.37 5.25 -25.34
N LEU A 587 -16.10 5.01 -24.98
CA LEU A 587 -15.64 4.61 -23.65
C LEU A 587 -15.08 5.77 -22.81
N ARG A 588 -14.98 6.97 -23.38
CA ARG A 588 -14.51 8.20 -22.72
C ARG A 588 -15.59 9.27 -22.72
N ASN A 589 -15.48 10.24 -21.80
CA ASN A 589 -16.47 11.31 -21.66
C ASN A 589 -16.39 12.30 -22.83
N THR A 590 -15.19 12.56 -23.34
CA THR A 590 -14.97 13.48 -24.47
C THR A 590 -14.12 12.87 -25.57
N ASP A 591 -14.34 13.34 -26.80
CA ASP A 591 -13.55 12.93 -27.98
C ASP A 591 -12.06 13.28 -27.81
N LEU A 592 -11.75 14.36 -27.07
CA LEU A 592 -10.38 14.80 -26.78
C LEU A 592 -9.63 13.82 -25.87
N GLN A 593 -10.27 13.30 -24.81
CA GLN A 593 -9.68 12.25 -23.96
C GLN A 593 -9.35 10.99 -24.77
N ALA A 594 -10.25 10.59 -25.67
CA ALA A 594 -10.03 9.46 -26.57
C ALA A 594 -8.85 9.69 -27.54
N ALA A 595 -8.71 10.90 -28.09
CA ALA A 595 -7.61 11.28 -28.97
C ALA A 595 -6.26 11.31 -28.22
N LYS A 596 -6.23 11.91 -27.02
CA LYS A 596 -5.07 11.95 -26.11
C LYS A 596 -4.56 10.55 -25.80
N GLU A 597 -5.44 9.65 -25.36
CA GLU A 597 -5.06 8.27 -25.01
C GLU A 597 -4.57 7.47 -26.22
N LEU A 598 -5.22 7.63 -27.38
CA LEU A 598 -4.81 6.94 -28.61
C LEU A 598 -3.42 7.42 -29.08
N TYR A 599 -3.18 8.73 -29.08
CA TYR A 599 -1.92 9.30 -29.53
C TYR A 599 -0.77 8.97 -28.56
N ALA A 600 -1.01 9.04 -27.25
CA ALA A 600 -0.05 8.57 -26.25
C ALA A 600 0.32 7.09 -26.45
N THR A 601 -0.67 6.24 -26.74
CA THR A 601 -0.44 4.81 -27.03
C THR A 601 0.37 4.60 -28.32
N TYR A 602 0.18 5.44 -29.33
CA TYR A 602 0.97 5.42 -30.57
C TYR A 602 2.44 5.78 -30.31
N LEU A 603 2.69 6.87 -29.59
CA LEU A 603 4.04 7.34 -29.24
C LEU A 603 4.81 6.29 -28.42
N GLN A 604 4.17 5.68 -27.42
CA GLN A 604 4.78 4.61 -26.60
C GLN A 604 5.22 3.41 -27.44
N ARG A 605 4.47 3.06 -28.49
CA ARG A 605 4.82 1.94 -29.38
C ARG A 605 5.92 2.31 -30.38
N LYS A 606 5.93 3.54 -30.89
CA LYS A 606 6.96 4.03 -31.81
C LYS A 606 8.36 3.91 -31.17
N ASP A 607 8.48 4.26 -29.90
CA ASP A 607 9.72 4.12 -29.12
C ASP A 607 10.11 2.66 -28.89
N GLN A 608 9.17 1.78 -28.55
CA GLN A 608 9.45 0.35 -28.35
C GLN A 608 9.90 -0.38 -29.63
N HIS A 609 9.51 0.12 -30.81
CA HIS A 609 9.96 -0.41 -32.10
C HIS A 609 11.45 -0.12 -32.40
N SER A 610 12.06 0.89 -31.76
CA SER A 610 13.47 1.22 -31.92
C SER A 610 14.42 0.27 -31.14
N VAL A 611 13.89 -0.47 -30.15
CA VAL A 611 14.62 -1.46 -29.36
C VAL A 611 13.99 -2.85 -29.55
N GLN A 612 14.16 -3.41 -30.74
CA GLN A 612 14.21 -4.87 -30.97
C GLN A 612 13.03 -5.72 -30.44
N ALA A 613 11.80 -5.45 -30.90
CA ALA A 613 10.69 -6.40 -30.79
C ALA A 613 10.58 -7.27 -32.06
N THR A 614 11.36 -8.36 -32.13
CA THR A 614 10.98 -9.50 -32.97
C THR A 614 9.63 -10.00 -32.46
N LYS A 615 8.59 -10.04 -33.30
CA LYS A 615 7.28 -10.64 -32.93
C LYS A 615 7.53 -12.06 -32.42
N SER A 616 7.56 -12.27 -31.11
CA SER A 616 7.74 -13.59 -30.55
C SER A 616 6.52 -14.43 -30.87
N THR A 617 6.74 -15.62 -31.44
CA THR A 617 5.65 -16.55 -31.70
C THR A 617 5.10 -17.04 -30.35
N TYR A 618 3.80 -17.36 -30.27
CA TYR A 618 3.17 -17.90 -29.04
C TYR A 618 4.00 -19.02 -28.37
N ALA A 619 4.58 -19.92 -29.18
CA ALA A 619 5.46 -20.98 -28.70
C ALA A 619 6.77 -20.48 -28.06
N GLN A 620 7.34 -19.38 -28.55
CA GLN A 620 8.53 -18.75 -27.95
C GLN A 620 8.18 -18.07 -26.63
N GLN A 621 7.01 -17.43 -26.53
CA GLN A 621 6.54 -16.83 -25.27
C GLN A 621 6.28 -17.88 -24.19
N LEU A 622 5.76 -19.05 -24.56
CA LEU A 622 5.64 -20.19 -23.64
C LEU A 622 7.00 -20.69 -23.16
N LEU A 623 7.97 -20.79 -24.08
CA LEU A 623 9.32 -21.18 -23.73
C LEU A 623 9.99 -20.15 -22.80
N ASP A 624 9.73 -18.86 -23.04
CA ASP A 624 10.25 -17.74 -22.25
C ASP A 624 9.79 -17.78 -20.77
N LEU A 625 8.61 -18.34 -20.46
CA LEU A 625 8.15 -18.57 -19.08
C LEU A 625 9.12 -19.45 -18.28
N VAL A 626 9.88 -20.34 -18.95
CA VAL A 626 10.81 -21.27 -18.33
C VAL A 626 12.27 -20.88 -18.56
N THR A 627 12.60 -20.34 -19.73
CA THR A 627 13.99 -20.05 -20.11
C THR A 627 14.48 -18.71 -19.58
N LYS A 628 13.66 -17.64 -19.64
CA LYS A 628 14.09 -16.30 -19.24
C LYS A 628 14.06 -16.16 -17.71
N PRO A 629 15.20 -15.88 -17.03
CA PRO A 629 15.28 -15.90 -15.57
C PRO A 629 14.27 -14.98 -14.87
N ARG A 630 14.08 -13.75 -15.35
CA ARG A 630 13.13 -12.77 -14.82
C ARG A 630 11.67 -13.24 -14.92
N ILE A 631 11.30 -13.75 -16.09
CA ILE A 631 9.93 -14.23 -16.35
C ILE A 631 9.68 -15.53 -15.57
N ARG A 632 10.65 -16.44 -15.53
CA ARG A 632 10.58 -17.67 -14.73
C ARG A 632 10.36 -17.41 -13.24
N ARG A 633 11.00 -16.38 -12.68
CA ARG A 633 10.83 -16.03 -11.26
C ARG A 633 9.46 -15.43 -10.96
N ALA A 634 8.94 -14.57 -11.84
CA ALA A 634 7.55 -14.13 -11.72
C ALA A 634 6.56 -15.28 -11.91
N THR A 635 6.82 -16.18 -12.86
CA THR A 635 6.01 -17.39 -13.08
C THR A 635 5.99 -18.26 -11.83
N LEU A 636 7.15 -18.49 -11.20
CA LEU A 636 7.25 -19.24 -9.95
C LEU A 636 6.42 -18.60 -8.83
N ALA A 637 6.54 -17.29 -8.63
CA ALA A 637 5.77 -16.57 -7.61
C ALA A 637 4.26 -16.64 -7.89
N ALA A 638 3.85 -16.36 -9.13
CA ALA A 638 2.46 -16.43 -9.59
C ALA A 638 1.85 -17.83 -9.40
N TYR A 639 2.55 -18.88 -9.83
CA TYR A 639 2.10 -20.27 -9.68
C TYR A 639 2.03 -20.69 -8.21
N THR A 640 2.94 -20.19 -7.37
CA THR A 640 2.90 -20.45 -5.93
C THR A 640 1.64 -19.86 -5.31
N VAL A 641 1.32 -18.60 -5.59
CA VAL A 641 0.11 -17.95 -5.04
C VAL A 641 -1.16 -18.65 -5.53
N MET A 642 -1.20 -19.03 -6.81
CA MET A 642 -2.32 -19.81 -7.40
C MET A 642 -2.47 -21.19 -6.77
N LEU A 643 -1.36 -21.88 -6.49
CA LEU A 643 -1.38 -23.15 -5.77
C LEU A 643 -1.92 -22.95 -4.35
N CYS A 644 -1.43 -21.95 -3.61
CA CYS A 644 -1.89 -21.64 -2.26
C CYS A 644 -3.40 -21.34 -2.21
N GLN A 645 -3.96 -20.74 -3.26
CA GLN A 645 -5.41 -20.53 -3.38
C GLN A 645 -6.19 -21.84 -3.41
N GLN A 646 -5.66 -22.88 -4.03
CA GLN A 646 -6.32 -24.19 -4.05
C GLN A 646 -6.09 -24.96 -2.75
N LEU A 647 -4.86 -24.90 -2.21
CA LEU A 647 -4.47 -25.57 -0.96
C LEU A 647 -5.26 -25.11 0.26
N CYS A 648 -5.78 -23.87 0.26
CA CYS A 648 -6.53 -23.36 1.41
C CYS A 648 -7.82 -24.14 1.70
N GLY A 649 -8.36 -24.88 0.74
CA GLY A 649 -9.54 -25.74 0.92
C GLY A 649 -10.87 -25.11 0.52
N ILE A 650 -10.90 -23.88 -0.03
CA ILE A 650 -12.15 -23.19 -0.37
C ILE A 650 -13.02 -23.96 -1.37
N ASN A 651 -12.43 -24.65 -2.35
CA ASN A 651 -13.19 -25.44 -3.31
C ASN A 651 -13.99 -26.55 -2.62
N ILE A 652 -13.47 -27.12 -1.53
CA ILE A 652 -14.17 -28.17 -0.81
C ILE A 652 -15.44 -27.63 -0.20
N ILE A 653 -15.35 -26.46 0.44
CA ILE A 653 -16.52 -25.79 1.00
C ILE A 653 -17.46 -25.43 -0.15
N ALA A 654 -16.95 -24.90 -1.26
CA ALA A 654 -17.76 -24.54 -2.42
C ALA A 654 -18.50 -25.75 -3.05
N PHE A 655 -17.94 -26.97 -3.03
CA PHE A 655 -18.54 -28.17 -3.66
C PHE A 655 -19.20 -29.15 -2.69
N TYR A 656 -18.79 -29.19 -1.44
CA TYR A 656 -19.14 -30.27 -0.52
C TYR A 656 -19.67 -29.75 0.82
N SER A 657 -19.80 -28.43 1.06
CA SER A 657 -20.33 -27.92 2.33
C SER A 657 -21.71 -28.49 2.68
N SER A 658 -22.66 -28.57 1.73
CA SER A 658 -23.98 -29.16 2.03
C SER A 658 -23.90 -30.65 2.32
N SER A 659 -22.97 -31.37 1.69
CA SER A 659 -22.72 -32.78 2.00
C SER A 659 -22.12 -32.94 3.40
N ILE A 660 -21.17 -32.08 3.77
CA ILE A 660 -20.53 -32.07 5.10
C ILE A 660 -21.56 -31.74 6.19
N PHE A 661 -22.42 -30.74 5.98
CA PHE A 661 -23.48 -30.41 6.94
C PHE A 661 -24.54 -31.50 7.02
N SER A 662 -24.89 -32.15 5.92
CA SER A 662 -25.81 -33.29 5.92
C SER A 662 -25.21 -34.50 6.65
N ASP A 663 -23.94 -34.82 6.41
CA ASP A 663 -23.21 -35.87 7.11
C ASP A 663 -23.04 -35.58 8.61
N ALA A 664 -23.04 -34.29 9.00
CA ALA A 664 -23.04 -33.86 10.40
C ALA A 664 -24.41 -34.01 11.10
N GLY A 665 -25.45 -34.50 10.39
CA GLY A 665 -26.77 -34.84 10.96
C GLY A 665 -27.92 -33.90 10.60
N PHE A 666 -27.69 -32.89 9.75
CA PHE A 666 -28.72 -31.92 9.38
C PHE A 666 -29.64 -32.38 8.24
N SER A 667 -30.85 -31.82 8.20
CA SER A 667 -31.74 -31.99 7.05
C SER A 667 -31.09 -31.39 5.79
N ASN A 668 -31.34 -31.98 4.62
CA ASN A 668 -30.81 -31.46 3.36
C ASN A 668 -31.14 -29.98 3.14
N PHE A 669 -32.32 -29.54 3.58
CA PHE A 669 -32.72 -28.14 3.48
C PHE A 669 -31.88 -27.23 4.40
N GLY A 670 -31.68 -27.62 5.67
CA GLY A 670 -30.85 -26.84 6.59
C GLY A 670 -29.37 -26.82 6.19
N ALA A 671 -28.85 -27.92 5.62
CA ALA A 671 -27.49 -27.97 5.07
C ALA A 671 -27.27 -27.02 3.87
N LEU A 672 -28.28 -26.91 2.99
CA LEU A 672 -28.27 -25.94 1.88
C LEU A 672 -28.35 -24.50 2.39
N LEU A 673 -29.15 -24.24 3.42
CA LEU A 673 -29.28 -22.92 4.05
C LEU A 673 -27.98 -22.48 4.75
N ALA A 674 -27.35 -23.36 5.52
CA ALA A 674 -26.06 -23.10 6.15
C ALA A 674 -24.97 -22.77 5.10
N SER A 675 -24.98 -23.48 3.97
CA SER A 675 -24.07 -23.18 2.85
C SER A 675 -24.37 -21.82 2.21
N CYS A 676 -25.64 -21.42 2.13
CA CYS A 676 -26.04 -20.09 1.66
C CYS A 676 -25.49 -18.97 2.55
N VAL A 677 -25.54 -19.13 3.88
CA VAL A 677 -24.95 -18.18 4.83
C VAL A 677 -23.44 -18.04 4.63
N SER A 678 -22.73 -19.17 4.45
CA SER A 678 -21.30 -19.15 4.13
C SER A 678 -21.00 -18.35 2.85
N GLY A 679 -21.80 -18.52 1.78
CA GLY A 679 -21.67 -17.74 0.55
C GLY A 679 -21.92 -16.24 0.74
N PHE A 680 -22.90 -15.86 1.57
CA PHE A 680 -23.16 -14.46 1.91
C PHE A 680 -21.98 -13.82 2.66
N ILE A 681 -21.43 -14.54 3.65
CA ILE A 681 -20.26 -14.08 4.42
C ILE A 681 -19.05 -13.89 3.49
N MET A 682 -18.84 -14.81 2.54
CA MET A 682 -17.78 -14.65 1.55
C MET A 682 -17.95 -13.38 0.72
N PHE A 683 -19.18 -13.06 0.30
CA PHE A 683 -19.47 -11.85 -0.47
C PHE A 683 -19.19 -10.57 0.34
N ILE A 684 -19.66 -10.50 1.58
CA ILE A 684 -19.40 -9.35 2.47
C ILE A 684 -17.91 -9.22 2.81
N GLY A 685 -17.23 -10.33 3.06
CA GLY A 685 -15.79 -10.36 3.34
C GLY A 685 -14.91 -9.90 2.17
N ALA A 686 -15.45 -9.81 0.95
CA ALA A 686 -14.69 -9.36 -0.22
C ALA A 686 -14.53 -7.83 -0.29
N PHE A 687 -15.43 -7.06 0.35
CA PHE A 687 -15.37 -5.59 0.30
C PHE A 687 -14.13 -4.98 0.96
N PRO A 688 -13.71 -5.41 2.19
CA PRO A 688 -12.50 -4.90 2.82
C PRO A 688 -11.22 -5.13 1.99
N ALA A 689 -11.22 -6.15 1.12
CA ALA A 689 -10.08 -6.50 0.29
C ALA A 689 -9.61 -5.36 -0.60
N VAL A 690 -10.56 -4.57 -1.15
CA VAL A 690 -10.28 -3.44 -2.04
C VAL A 690 -9.34 -2.44 -1.37
N TRP A 691 -9.56 -2.15 -0.08
CA TRP A 691 -8.76 -1.19 0.67
C TRP A 691 -7.52 -1.85 1.29
N MET A 692 -7.66 -3.09 1.77
CA MET A 692 -6.58 -3.82 2.45
C MET A 692 -5.44 -4.24 1.52
N MET A 693 -5.67 -4.40 0.22
CA MET A 693 -4.60 -4.76 -0.72
C MET A 693 -3.61 -3.61 -0.94
N ASP A 694 -4.10 -2.37 -1.12
CA ASP A 694 -3.25 -1.19 -1.31
C ASP A 694 -2.68 -0.68 0.03
N THR A 695 -3.55 -0.76 1.05
CA THR A 695 -3.35 -1.25 2.41
C THR A 695 -2.03 -1.94 2.86
N LEU A 696 -2.16 -3.19 3.26
CA LEU A 696 -1.12 -3.97 3.91
C LEU A 696 -0.08 -4.49 2.92
N GLY A 697 -0.43 -4.57 1.63
CA GLY A 697 0.38 -5.24 0.61
C GLY A 697 -0.08 -6.67 0.36
N ARG A 698 0.21 -7.19 -0.82
CA ARG A 698 -0.35 -8.45 -1.30
C ARG A 698 0.24 -9.63 -0.53
N ARG A 699 1.56 -9.63 -0.32
CA ARG A 699 2.27 -10.69 0.42
C ARG A 699 1.89 -10.66 1.89
N THR A 700 1.89 -9.48 2.51
CA THR A 700 1.57 -9.31 3.93
C THR A 700 0.15 -9.76 4.24
N LEU A 701 -0.81 -9.44 3.36
CA LEU A 701 -2.21 -9.84 3.52
C LEU A 701 -2.37 -11.37 3.52
N LEU A 702 -1.68 -12.08 2.62
CA LEU A 702 -1.67 -13.54 2.60
C LEU A 702 -1.03 -14.15 3.85
N LEU A 703 0.09 -13.60 4.32
CA LEU A 703 0.77 -14.07 5.53
C LEU A 703 -0.03 -13.82 6.81
N LEU A 704 -0.96 -12.87 6.80
CA LEU A 704 -1.85 -12.56 7.92
C LEU A 704 -3.09 -13.46 7.93
N THR A 705 -3.70 -13.74 6.78
CA THR A 705 -4.96 -14.51 6.73
C THR A 705 -4.74 -16.03 6.75
N LEU A 706 -3.69 -16.54 6.09
CA LEU A 706 -3.44 -17.99 6.01
C LEU A 706 -3.28 -18.72 7.36
N PRO A 707 -2.60 -18.15 8.38
CA PRO A 707 -2.51 -18.80 9.69
C PRO A 707 -3.86 -18.90 10.40
N VAL A 708 -4.73 -17.90 10.24
CA VAL A 708 -6.05 -17.90 10.89
C VAL A 708 -6.98 -18.90 10.18
N MET A 709 -6.90 -18.98 8.86
CA MET A 709 -7.58 -20.02 8.08
C MET A 709 -7.12 -21.44 8.47
N ALA A 710 -5.83 -21.63 8.78
CA ALA A 710 -5.34 -22.91 9.29
C ALA A 710 -5.95 -23.25 10.66
N LEU A 711 -6.04 -22.26 11.56
CA LEU A 711 -6.61 -22.44 12.89
C LEU A 711 -8.10 -22.75 12.85
N THR A 712 -8.88 -22.03 12.03
CA THR A 712 -10.32 -22.24 11.88
C THR A 712 -10.61 -23.60 11.24
N MET A 713 -9.85 -24.02 10.23
CA MET A 713 -9.94 -25.38 9.67
C MET A 713 -9.59 -26.47 10.68
N LEU A 714 -8.56 -26.25 11.51
CA LEU A 714 -8.20 -27.19 12.58
C LEU A 714 -9.32 -27.30 13.61
N ALA A 715 -9.88 -26.17 14.03
CA ALA A 715 -11.01 -26.13 14.96
C ALA A 715 -12.27 -26.80 14.40
N ALA A 716 -12.56 -26.62 13.10
CA ALA A 716 -13.62 -27.33 12.39
C ALA A 716 -13.37 -28.85 12.31
N GLY A 717 -12.12 -29.28 12.18
CA GLY A 717 -11.76 -30.71 12.28
C GLY A 717 -12.03 -31.25 13.67
N LEU A 718 -11.55 -30.54 14.70
CA LEU A 718 -11.72 -30.93 16.10
C LEU A 718 -13.18 -30.94 16.57
N SER A 719 -14.08 -30.19 15.93
CA SER A 719 -15.50 -30.21 16.29
C SER A 719 -16.15 -31.58 16.11
N PHE A 720 -15.65 -32.40 15.19
CA PHE A 720 -16.14 -33.77 14.96
C PHE A 720 -15.82 -34.75 16.11
N MET A 721 -14.99 -34.35 17.10
CA MET A 721 -14.82 -35.09 18.36
C MET A 721 -16.05 -34.99 19.27
N ILE A 722 -16.93 -34.02 19.02
CA ILE A 722 -18.18 -33.86 19.74
C ILE A 722 -19.22 -34.80 19.10
N PRO A 723 -19.95 -35.62 19.89
CA PRO A 723 -21.00 -36.48 19.35
C PRO A 723 -22.03 -35.69 18.53
N ALA A 724 -22.44 -36.22 17.37
CA ALA A 724 -23.37 -35.55 16.45
C ALA A 724 -24.77 -35.30 17.04
N GLU A 725 -25.13 -36.00 18.12
CA GLU A 725 -26.38 -35.79 18.87
C GLU A 725 -26.38 -34.45 19.63
N ASN A 726 -25.20 -33.89 19.90
CA ASN A 726 -25.06 -32.61 20.59
C ASN A 726 -25.06 -31.45 19.57
N PRO A 727 -26.02 -30.51 19.63
CA PRO A 727 -26.07 -29.40 18.68
C PRO A 727 -24.87 -28.46 18.77
N ALA A 728 -24.09 -28.50 19.86
CA ALA A 728 -22.82 -27.79 19.95
C ALA A 728 -21.84 -28.17 18.83
N HIS A 729 -21.90 -29.42 18.33
CA HIS A 729 -21.10 -29.85 17.18
C HIS A 729 -21.42 -29.01 15.94
N PHE A 730 -22.71 -28.79 15.66
CA PHE A 730 -23.17 -28.04 14.51
C PHE A 730 -22.78 -26.56 14.58
N TYR A 731 -23.09 -25.88 15.69
CA TYR A 731 -22.79 -24.44 15.80
C TYR A 731 -21.28 -24.18 15.75
N LEU A 732 -20.47 -25.05 16.34
CA LEU A 732 -19.02 -24.95 16.25
C LEU A 732 -18.52 -25.19 14.82
N LEU A 733 -19.00 -26.24 14.15
CA LEU A 733 -18.62 -26.54 12.76
C LEU A 733 -19.02 -25.40 11.80
N ALA A 734 -20.27 -24.94 11.88
CA ALA A 734 -20.79 -23.86 11.04
C ALA A 734 -20.05 -22.55 11.29
N SER A 735 -19.84 -22.16 12.55
CA SER A 735 -19.13 -20.93 12.88
C SER A 735 -17.67 -20.94 12.43
N MET A 736 -16.95 -22.06 12.57
CA MET A 736 -15.58 -22.17 12.08
C MET A 736 -15.50 -22.10 10.55
N ILE A 737 -16.46 -22.71 9.83
CA ILE A 737 -16.57 -22.58 8.37
C ILE A 737 -16.88 -21.12 7.97
N TYR A 738 -17.74 -20.43 8.72
CA TYR A 738 -18.07 -19.03 8.47
C TYR A 738 -16.89 -18.09 8.72
N LEU A 739 -16.13 -18.30 9.79
CA LEU A 739 -14.89 -17.54 10.06
C LEU A 739 -13.84 -17.79 8.97
N PHE A 740 -13.65 -19.05 8.58
CA PHE A 740 -12.79 -19.39 7.45
C PHE A 740 -13.23 -18.66 6.16
N SER A 741 -14.53 -18.67 5.84
CA SER A 741 -15.09 -17.96 4.69
C SER A 741 -14.84 -16.44 4.74
N LEU A 742 -14.97 -15.84 5.93
CA LEU A 742 -14.74 -14.41 6.14
C LEU A 742 -13.27 -14.03 5.93
N GLU A 743 -12.33 -14.86 6.40
CA GLU A 743 -10.88 -14.63 6.31
C GLU A 743 -10.30 -14.92 4.92
N TYR A 744 -10.87 -15.91 4.23
CA TYR A 744 -10.53 -16.23 2.85
C TYR A 744 -10.77 -15.03 1.93
N SER A 745 -11.89 -14.33 2.12
CA SER A 745 -12.34 -13.29 1.19
C SER A 745 -11.42 -12.09 1.02
N PRO A 746 -10.87 -11.44 2.08
CA PRO A 746 -9.95 -10.33 1.88
C PRO A 746 -8.56 -10.75 1.41
N GLY A 747 -8.13 -11.98 1.75
CA GLY A 747 -6.79 -12.48 1.41
C GLY A 747 -6.77 -13.32 0.14
N MET A 748 -7.01 -14.62 0.30
CA MET A 748 -6.77 -15.62 -0.74
C MET A 748 -7.80 -15.57 -1.89
N GLY A 749 -8.93 -14.88 -1.69
CA GLY A 749 -9.88 -14.59 -2.76
C GLY A 749 -9.25 -13.74 -3.89
N PRO A 750 -9.00 -12.43 -3.66
CA PRO A 750 -8.63 -11.51 -4.73
C PRO A 750 -7.13 -11.44 -5.01
N VAL A 751 -6.29 -11.65 -3.99
CA VAL A 751 -4.84 -11.45 -4.11
C VAL A 751 -4.20 -12.31 -5.22
N PRO A 752 -4.51 -13.60 -5.40
CA PRO A 752 -3.87 -14.41 -6.44
C PRO A 752 -4.02 -13.84 -7.85
N ASN A 753 -5.24 -13.47 -8.24
CA ASN A 753 -5.52 -12.94 -9.56
C ASN A 753 -4.85 -11.57 -9.75
N THR A 754 -4.95 -10.68 -8.77
CA THR A 754 -4.30 -9.36 -8.81
C THR A 754 -2.78 -9.48 -8.86
N TYR A 755 -2.19 -10.37 -8.06
CA TYR A 755 -0.75 -10.60 -8.02
C TYR A 755 -0.22 -11.10 -9.37
N CYS A 756 -0.93 -12.02 -10.03
CA CYS A 756 -0.54 -12.49 -11.36
C CYS A 756 -0.60 -11.37 -12.40
N ALA A 757 -1.60 -10.48 -12.34
CA ALA A 757 -1.68 -9.34 -13.24
C ALA A 757 -0.52 -8.34 -13.05
N GLU A 758 -0.03 -8.18 -11.82
CA GLU A 758 1.08 -7.29 -11.47
C GLU A 758 2.47 -7.90 -11.77
N ALA A 759 2.68 -9.20 -11.49
CA ALA A 759 4.00 -9.83 -11.55
C ALA A 759 4.59 -9.97 -12.96
N PHE A 760 3.72 -10.13 -13.97
CA PHE A 760 4.14 -10.34 -15.37
C PHE A 760 4.31 -9.02 -16.14
N PRO A 761 5.39 -8.90 -16.94
CA PRO A 761 5.60 -7.75 -17.82
C PRO A 761 4.54 -7.72 -18.93
N LEU A 762 4.25 -6.52 -19.45
CA LEU A 762 3.18 -6.28 -20.44
C LEU A 762 3.25 -7.23 -21.66
N SER A 763 4.44 -7.59 -22.11
CA SER A 763 4.66 -8.48 -23.26
C SER A 763 4.19 -9.93 -23.04
N HIS A 764 4.20 -10.41 -21.80
CA HIS A 764 3.85 -11.79 -21.44
C HIS A 764 2.67 -11.86 -20.46
N ARG A 765 2.00 -10.73 -20.18
CA ARG A 765 0.95 -10.64 -19.15
C ARG A 765 -0.24 -11.54 -19.44
N GLU A 766 -0.73 -11.54 -20.68
CA GLU A 766 -1.90 -12.35 -21.09
C GLU A 766 -1.59 -13.85 -20.97
N LEU A 767 -0.45 -14.27 -21.51
CA LEU A 767 0.00 -15.65 -21.43
C LEU A 767 0.30 -16.08 -19.99
N GLY A 768 0.96 -15.22 -19.21
CA GLY A 768 1.26 -15.44 -17.82
C GLY A 768 -0.01 -15.68 -17.00
N MET A 769 -1.03 -14.82 -17.17
CA MET A 769 -2.32 -14.94 -16.50
C MET A 769 -3.07 -16.22 -16.91
N SER A 770 -3.16 -16.52 -18.21
CA SER A 770 -3.78 -17.76 -18.71
C SER A 770 -3.08 -19.01 -18.13
N SER A 771 -1.75 -19.02 -18.12
CA SER A 771 -0.96 -20.14 -17.58
C SER A 771 -1.13 -20.29 -16.06
N SER A 772 -1.23 -19.18 -15.32
CA SER A 772 -1.51 -19.18 -13.87
C SER A 772 -2.88 -19.77 -13.56
N ILE A 773 -3.92 -19.40 -14.33
CA ILE A 773 -5.27 -19.96 -14.19
C ILE A 773 -5.29 -21.46 -14.52
N ALA A 774 -4.51 -21.89 -15.53
CA ALA A 774 -4.37 -23.30 -15.89
C ALA A 774 -3.75 -24.11 -14.73
N VAL A 775 -2.70 -23.59 -14.09
CA VAL A 775 -2.07 -24.21 -12.92
C VAL A 775 -3.03 -24.26 -11.74
N ALA A 776 -3.74 -23.18 -11.43
CA ALA A 776 -4.76 -23.15 -10.39
C ALA A 776 -5.83 -24.22 -10.63
N SER A 777 -6.35 -24.31 -11.85
CA SER A 777 -7.41 -25.26 -12.21
C SER A 777 -6.90 -26.71 -12.22
N THR A 778 -5.64 -26.93 -12.56
CA THR A 778 -5.02 -28.26 -12.47
C THR A 778 -4.98 -28.75 -11.02
N TRP A 779 -4.57 -27.89 -10.08
CA TRP A 779 -4.57 -28.24 -8.65
C TRP A 779 -5.98 -28.32 -8.06
N ALA A 780 -6.91 -27.47 -8.50
CA ALA A 780 -8.33 -27.58 -8.16
C ALA A 780 -8.90 -28.94 -8.59
N THR A 781 -8.51 -29.44 -9.77
CA THR A 781 -8.88 -30.76 -10.27
C THR A 781 -8.38 -31.86 -9.33
N VAL A 782 -7.09 -31.83 -8.98
CA VAL A 782 -6.49 -32.84 -8.09
C VAL A 782 -7.21 -32.89 -6.75
N LEU A 783 -7.47 -31.73 -6.13
CA LEU A 783 -8.13 -31.65 -4.83
C LEU A 783 -9.60 -32.10 -4.92
N SER A 784 -10.38 -31.57 -5.86
CA SER A 784 -11.80 -31.93 -6.01
C SER A 784 -12.02 -33.39 -6.40
N PHE A 785 -11.09 -33.98 -7.15
CA PHE A 785 -11.10 -35.39 -7.54
C PHE A 785 -10.76 -36.33 -6.38
N THR A 786 -9.75 -35.96 -5.58
CA THR A 786 -9.28 -36.79 -4.46
C THR A 786 -10.14 -36.66 -3.22
N PHE A 787 -10.83 -35.53 -3.04
CA PHE A 787 -11.58 -35.23 -1.81
C PHE A 787 -12.61 -36.30 -1.41
N PRO A 788 -13.49 -36.83 -2.30
CA PRO A 788 -14.42 -37.89 -1.90
C PRO A 788 -13.72 -39.17 -1.40
N SER A 789 -12.56 -39.51 -1.97
CA SER A 789 -11.76 -40.65 -1.52
C SER A 789 -11.10 -40.37 -0.18
N LEU A 790 -10.65 -39.13 0.04
CA LEU A 790 -10.10 -38.66 1.30
C LEU A 790 -11.15 -38.70 2.42
N LEU A 791 -12.36 -38.21 2.13
CA LEU A 791 -13.49 -38.22 3.04
C LEU A 791 -13.88 -39.66 3.44
N ALA A 792 -13.86 -40.60 2.49
CA ALA A 792 -14.14 -42.01 2.75
C ALA A 792 -13.04 -42.69 3.59
N ALA A 793 -11.77 -42.29 3.44
CA ALA A 793 -10.64 -42.93 4.12
C ALA A 793 -10.31 -42.32 5.49
N LEU A 794 -10.32 -40.98 5.59
CA LEU A 794 -9.93 -40.21 6.78
C LEU A 794 -11.13 -39.69 7.58
N GLY A 795 -12.34 -39.76 7.03
CA GLY A 795 -13.51 -39.09 7.60
C GLY A 795 -13.46 -37.57 7.44
N ALA A 796 -14.53 -36.90 7.87
CA ALA A 796 -14.62 -35.44 7.82
C ALA A 796 -13.54 -34.79 8.70
N GLN A 797 -13.34 -35.31 9.91
CA GLN A 797 -12.31 -34.86 10.85
C GLN A 797 -10.92 -34.82 10.21
N GLY A 798 -10.42 -35.98 9.73
CA GLY A 798 -9.08 -36.08 9.15
C GLY A 798 -8.92 -35.29 7.85
N SER A 799 -10.02 -35.04 7.14
CA SER A 799 -10.02 -34.17 5.96
C SER A 799 -9.78 -32.70 6.36
N PHE A 800 -10.53 -32.15 7.31
CA PHE A 800 -10.34 -30.77 7.79
C PHE A 800 -8.96 -30.54 8.41
N GLU A 801 -8.45 -31.51 9.19
CA GLU A 801 -7.10 -31.46 9.74
C GLU A 801 -6.01 -31.47 8.65
N LEU A 802 -6.20 -32.24 7.57
CA LEU A 802 -5.29 -32.22 6.43
C LEU A 802 -5.28 -30.83 5.76
N TYR A 803 -6.43 -30.21 5.55
CA TYR A 803 -6.49 -28.87 4.95
C TYR A 803 -5.94 -27.78 5.88
N ALA A 804 -6.09 -27.92 7.19
CA ALA A 804 -5.38 -27.07 8.15
C ALA A 804 -3.85 -27.17 7.98
N PHE A 805 -3.32 -28.39 7.83
CA PHE A 805 -1.90 -28.60 7.54
C PHE A 805 -1.49 -28.01 6.18
N LEU A 806 -2.30 -28.18 5.13
CA LEU A 806 -2.02 -27.58 3.82
C LEU A 806 -2.02 -26.05 3.85
N ASN A 807 -2.83 -25.41 4.70
CA ASN A 807 -2.78 -23.97 4.94
C ASN A 807 -1.44 -23.55 5.59
N ILE A 808 -0.90 -24.33 6.53
CA ILE A 808 0.44 -24.08 7.10
C ILE A 808 1.52 -24.20 6.01
N VAL A 809 1.42 -25.21 5.14
CA VAL A 809 2.32 -25.34 3.98
C VAL A 809 2.19 -24.12 3.05
N ALA A 810 0.98 -23.60 2.83
CA ALA A 810 0.77 -22.41 2.04
C ALA A 810 1.44 -21.16 2.66
N VAL A 811 1.40 -20.99 3.99
CA VAL A 811 2.15 -19.91 4.68
C VAL A 811 3.65 -20.02 4.38
N ILE A 812 4.21 -21.23 4.48
CA ILE A 812 5.63 -21.49 4.21
C ILE A 812 5.98 -21.16 2.75
N LEU A 813 5.14 -21.57 1.80
CA LEU A 813 5.34 -21.29 0.39
C LEU A 813 5.28 -19.79 0.08
N VAL A 814 4.30 -19.06 0.61
CA VAL A 814 4.19 -17.61 0.44
C VAL A 814 5.40 -16.89 1.05
N PHE A 815 5.85 -17.32 2.23
CA PHE A 815 7.01 -16.73 2.90
C PHE A 815 8.28 -16.83 2.05
N PHE A 816 8.53 -17.99 1.41
CA PHE A 816 9.77 -18.25 0.67
C PHE A 816 9.76 -17.84 -0.80
N PHE A 817 8.61 -17.85 -1.49
CA PHE A 817 8.58 -17.72 -2.95
C PHE A 817 7.86 -16.49 -3.48
N VAL A 818 7.19 -15.71 -2.63
CA VAL A 818 6.35 -14.57 -3.06
C VAL A 818 6.98 -13.25 -2.63
N PRO A 819 7.58 -12.48 -3.57
CA PRO A 819 7.98 -11.09 -3.33
C PRO A 819 6.76 -10.16 -3.21
N GLU A 820 6.94 -9.01 -2.54
CA GLU A 820 5.91 -7.98 -2.43
C GLU A 820 5.84 -7.12 -3.71
N THR A 821 4.63 -6.80 -4.18
CA THR A 821 4.37 -6.02 -5.40
C THR A 821 3.75 -4.64 -5.12
N ARG A 822 3.40 -4.37 -3.86
CA ARG A 822 2.71 -3.15 -3.46
C ARG A 822 3.46 -1.87 -3.86
N MET A 823 2.74 -0.96 -4.53
CA MET A 823 3.21 0.37 -4.95
C MET A 823 4.51 0.34 -5.75
N LYS A 824 4.77 -0.76 -6.46
CA LYS A 824 5.95 -0.90 -7.33
C LYS A 824 5.59 -0.65 -8.79
N THR A 825 6.40 0.14 -9.47
CA THR A 825 6.28 0.34 -10.92
C THR A 825 6.72 -0.91 -11.68
N LEU A 826 6.42 -1.00 -12.98
CA LEU A 826 6.84 -2.14 -13.80
C LEU A 826 8.37 -2.30 -13.82
N ASP A 827 9.11 -1.19 -13.82
CA ASP A 827 10.56 -1.19 -13.82
C ASP A 827 11.13 -1.60 -12.46
N GLU A 828 10.53 -1.15 -11.36
CA GLU A 828 10.91 -1.62 -10.03
C GLU A 828 10.54 -3.10 -9.82
N LEU A 829 9.43 -3.58 -10.39
CA LEU A 829 9.09 -5.01 -10.38
C LEU A 829 10.11 -5.82 -11.20
N ASP A 830 10.67 -5.24 -12.25
CA ASP A 830 11.77 -5.87 -12.99
C ASP A 830 13.03 -6.02 -12.15
N GLN A 831 13.31 -5.07 -11.27
CA GLN A 831 14.37 -5.21 -10.25
C GLN A 831 14.02 -6.29 -9.21
N VAL A 832 12.80 -6.28 -8.66
CA VAL A 832 12.35 -7.23 -7.63
C VAL A 832 12.46 -8.69 -8.11
N PHE A 833 11.94 -8.98 -9.30
CA PHE A 833 12.04 -10.31 -9.90
C PHE A 833 13.38 -10.55 -10.64
N GLY A 834 14.21 -9.51 -10.75
CA GLY A 834 15.61 -9.56 -11.18
C GLY A 834 16.53 -10.22 -10.14
N ILE A 835 16.09 -10.33 -8.88
CA ILE A 835 16.80 -11.05 -7.81
C ILE A 835 16.62 -12.56 -7.97
N SER A 836 17.68 -13.35 -7.75
CA SER A 836 17.57 -14.83 -7.79
C SER A 836 16.73 -15.37 -6.62
N SER A 837 15.86 -16.36 -6.90
CA SER A 837 15.01 -16.99 -5.87
C SER A 837 15.84 -17.59 -4.72
N THR A 838 17.02 -18.14 -5.00
CA THR A 838 17.93 -18.67 -3.98
C THR A 838 18.44 -17.57 -3.04
N ARG A 839 18.80 -16.40 -3.57
CA ARG A 839 19.21 -15.24 -2.77
C ARG A 839 18.05 -14.72 -1.94
N PHE A 840 16.86 -14.62 -2.53
CA PHE A 840 15.64 -14.21 -1.83
C PHE A 840 15.35 -15.16 -0.65
N ILE A 841 15.32 -16.48 -0.89
CA ILE A 841 15.09 -17.49 0.17
C ILE A 841 16.17 -17.41 1.25
N ARG A 842 17.45 -17.30 0.86
CA ARG A 842 18.56 -17.17 1.81
C ARG A 842 18.36 -15.97 2.72
N TYR A 843 18.01 -14.81 2.15
CA TYR A 843 17.70 -13.61 2.92
C TYR A 843 16.51 -13.79 3.87
N GLN A 844 15.44 -14.46 3.41
CA GLN A 844 14.30 -14.75 4.29
C GLN A 844 14.71 -15.61 5.49
N VAL A 845 15.60 -16.57 5.31
CA VAL A 845 16.09 -17.47 6.39
C VAL A 845 17.12 -16.79 7.29
N THR A 846 18.09 -16.05 6.74
CA THR A 846 19.25 -15.54 7.49
C THR A 846 19.02 -14.19 8.14
N GLU A 847 18.21 -13.33 7.54
CA GLU A 847 17.98 -11.96 8.03
C GLU A 847 16.55 -11.78 8.53
N CYS A 848 15.56 -12.10 7.70
CA CYS A 848 14.15 -11.81 7.97
C CYS A 848 13.58 -12.65 9.12
N LEU A 849 13.80 -13.97 9.12
CA LEU A 849 13.24 -14.87 10.13
C LEU A 849 13.86 -14.63 11.53
N PRO A 850 15.19 -14.46 11.69
CA PRO A 850 15.78 -14.05 12.96
C PRO A 850 15.30 -12.69 13.42
N TRP A 851 15.15 -11.72 12.52
CA TRP A 851 14.57 -10.42 12.84
C TRP A 851 13.13 -10.56 13.34
N LEU A 852 12.28 -11.34 12.67
CA LEU A 852 10.89 -11.56 13.05
C LEU A 852 10.79 -12.20 14.44
N VAL A 853 11.65 -13.18 14.73
CA VAL A 853 11.77 -13.78 16.07
C VAL A 853 12.25 -12.75 17.09
N GLN A 854 13.29 -11.98 16.80
CA GLN A 854 13.81 -10.97 17.73
C GLN A 854 12.79 -9.86 18.02
N TYR A 855 12.09 -9.40 16.99
CA TYR A 855 11.18 -8.27 17.06
C TYR A 855 9.82 -8.67 17.66
N TYR A 856 9.19 -9.75 17.20
CA TYR A 856 7.86 -10.16 17.65
C TYR A 856 7.88 -11.16 18.81
N VAL A 857 8.76 -12.17 18.79
CA VAL A 857 8.80 -13.22 19.83
C VAL A 857 9.61 -12.73 21.04
N LEU A 858 10.81 -12.19 20.82
CA LEU A 858 11.69 -11.69 21.88
C LEU A 858 11.42 -10.21 22.23
N ARG A 859 10.48 -9.55 21.53
CA ARG A 859 10.02 -8.17 21.75
C ARG A 859 11.14 -7.11 21.77
N ARG A 860 12.25 -7.36 21.08
CA ARG A 860 13.37 -6.41 20.94
C ARG A 860 13.05 -5.40 19.83
N LYS A 861 12.46 -4.27 20.20
CA LYS A 861 12.05 -3.20 19.26
C LYS A 861 13.22 -2.49 18.55
N GLU A 862 14.45 -2.73 18.98
CA GLU A 862 15.68 -2.18 18.39
C GLU A 862 16.23 -3.01 17.22
N ALA A 863 15.67 -4.20 16.96
CA ALA A 863 16.12 -5.03 15.85
C ALA A 863 15.75 -4.39 14.51
N THR A 864 16.76 -4.03 13.70
CA THR A 864 16.60 -3.47 12.36
C THR A 864 16.69 -4.57 11.30
N LEU A 865 15.84 -4.49 10.26
CA LEU A 865 15.86 -5.40 9.13
C LEU A 865 16.65 -4.76 7.99
N ASN A 866 17.75 -5.39 7.58
CA ASN A 866 18.57 -4.91 6.46
C ASN A 866 17.83 -5.09 5.13
N PRO A 867 17.66 -4.08 4.26
CA PRO A 867 16.95 -4.26 3.00
C PRO A 867 17.70 -5.19 2.04
N LEU A 868 16.95 -6.01 1.28
CA LEU A 868 17.50 -6.88 0.24
C LEU A 868 17.85 -6.06 -1.01
N LEU A 869 19.07 -5.53 -1.08
CA LEU A 869 19.58 -4.74 -2.21
C LEU A 869 20.09 -5.64 -3.36
N LEU A 870 19.97 -5.17 -4.61
CA LEU A 870 20.65 -5.73 -5.79
C LEU A 870 22.14 -5.35 -5.73
N GLU A 871 23.04 -6.34 -5.88
CA GLU A 871 24.50 -6.08 -5.95
C GLU A 871 24.91 -5.29 -7.21
N SER A 872 24.01 -5.13 -8.19
CA SER A 872 24.28 -4.40 -9.44
C SER A 872 24.15 -2.89 -9.32
N ASP A 873 23.49 -2.38 -8.28
CA ASP A 873 23.10 -0.95 -8.22
C ASP A 873 24.04 -0.17 -7.29
N TYR A 874 25.33 -0.46 -7.41
CA TYR A 874 26.35 0.58 -7.28
C TYR A 874 26.61 1.20 -8.66
N SER A 875 25.56 1.68 -9.33
CA SER A 875 25.72 2.73 -10.34
C SER A 875 25.88 4.05 -9.58
N LYS A 876 27.10 4.31 -9.09
CA LYS A 876 27.58 5.64 -8.68
C LYS A 876 27.53 6.70 -9.81
N LEU A 877 26.80 6.44 -10.89
CA LEU A 877 26.70 7.26 -12.10
C LEU A 877 25.42 8.11 -12.12
N ASP A 878 24.35 7.72 -11.41
CA ASP A 878 23.06 8.42 -11.54
C ASP A 878 22.95 9.69 -10.68
N GLN A 879 23.70 9.82 -9.58
CA GLN A 879 23.66 11.02 -8.72
C GLN A 879 24.38 12.23 -9.31
N ASP A 880 25.52 12.03 -9.98
CA ASP A 880 26.23 13.13 -10.65
C ASP A 880 25.48 13.64 -11.89
N GLU A 881 24.72 12.76 -12.56
CA GLU A 881 23.81 13.16 -13.64
C GLU A 881 22.59 13.91 -13.09
N GLU A 882 21.97 13.45 -11.99
CA GLU A 882 20.85 14.15 -11.32
C GLU A 882 21.26 15.56 -10.82
N ASP A 883 22.39 15.70 -10.12
CA ASP A 883 22.88 17.01 -9.61
C ASP A 883 23.27 17.97 -10.75
N GLN A 884 23.79 17.45 -11.87
CA GLN A 884 24.02 18.23 -13.10
C GLN A 884 22.72 18.75 -13.70
N GLU A 885 21.73 17.88 -13.84
CA GLU A 885 20.44 18.23 -14.40
C GLU A 885 19.71 19.28 -13.55
N ILE A 886 19.78 19.17 -12.22
CA ILE A 886 19.17 20.16 -11.33
C ILE A 886 19.83 21.53 -11.49
N SER A 887 21.16 21.57 -11.59
CA SER A 887 21.90 22.83 -11.79
C SER A 887 21.57 23.48 -13.14
N VAL A 888 21.44 22.70 -14.21
CA VAL A 888 21.04 23.19 -15.53
C VAL A 888 19.59 23.69 -15.52
N SER A 889 18.68 22.97 -14.87
CA SER A 889 17.28 23.39 -14.68
C SER A 889 17.19 24.74 -13.96
N ALA A 890 17.97 24.94 -12.90
CA ALA A 890 18.00 26.22 -12.17
C ALA A 890 18.55 27.37 -13.03
N VAL A 891 19.51 27.10 -13.92
CA VAL A 891 20.02 28.10 -14.89
C VAL A 891 18.97 28.42 -15.96
N ASP A 892 18.30 27.41 -16.49
CA ASP A 892 17.23 27.57 -17.50
C ASP A 892 16.02 28.33 -16.97
N ALA A 893 15.66 28.09 -15.71
CA ALA A 893 14.58 28.81 -15.03
C ALA A 893 15.00 30.22 -14.55
N GLY A 894 16.27 30.62 -14.71
CA GLY A 894 16.77 31.96 -14.38
C GLY A 894 17.12 32.18 -12.90
N TYR A 895 17.22 31.12 -12.09
CA TYR A 895 17.64 31.23 -10.69
C TYR A 895 19.13 31.54 -10.58
N LEU A 896 19.95 30.82 -11.35
CA LEU A 896 21.42 30.93 -11.36
C LEU A 896 21.93 31.46 -12.69
N ASP A 897 22.94 32.34 -12.63
CA ASP A 897 23.72 32.73 -13.81
C ASP A 897 25.02 31.90 -13.84
N ASP A 898 24.99 30.79 -14.58
CA ASP A 898 26.15 29.95 -14.83
C ASP A 898 26.24 29.57 -16.32
N PRO A 899 27.13 30.23 -17.10
CA PRO A 899 27.29 29.94 -18.52
C PRO A 899 28.01 28.61 -18.80
N PHE A 900 28.55 27.94 -17.77
CA PHE A 900 29.35 26.72 -17.90
C PHE A 900 28.55 25.45 -17.57
N ALA A 901 27.48 25.54 -16.77
CA ALA A 901 26.68 24.39 -16.33
C ALA A 901 26.19 23.51 -17.51
N LYS A 902 25.56 24.14 -18.52
CA LYS A 902 25.07 23.47 -19.73
C LYS A 902 26.15 22.81 -20.58
N LEU A 903 27.39 23.29 -20.48
CA LEU A 903 28.50 22.80 -21.29
C LEU A 903 29.15 21.56 -20.67
N LEU A 904 28.97 21.36 -19.35
CA LEU A 904 29.38 20.16 -18.64
C LEU A 904 28.32 19.06 -18.70
N SER A 905 27.03 19.42 -18.79
CA SER A 905 25.94 18.48 -19.05
C SER A 905 26.02 17.88 -20.46
N GLY A 906 25.50 16.67 -20.64
CA GLY A 906 25.41 16.02 -21.95
C GLY A 906 24.70 16.83 -23.03
N THR A 907 24.77 16.39 -24.29
CA THR A 907 24.11 17.04 -25.45
C THR A 907 22.59 16.84 -25.49
N GLY A 908 21.94 16.69 -24.34
CA GLY A 908 20.49 16.50 -24.22
C GLY A 908 19.83 17.72 -23.57
N GLU A 909 18.59 18.03 -23.95
CA GLU A 909 17.75 18.95 -23.20
C GLU A 909 17.49 18.36 -21.81
N VAL A 910 17.82 19.12 -20.77
CA VAL A 910 17.60 18.74 -19.38
C VAL A 910 16.14 19.01 -19.04
N ALA A 911 15.44 18.01 -18.48
CA ALA A 911 14.07 18.18 -18.03
C ALA A 911 13.98 19.20 -16.90
N ARG A 912 13.02 20.13 -17.00
CA ARG A 912 12.77 21.14 -15.96
C ARG A 912 12.40 20.45 -14.64
N ARG A 913 13.05 20.87 -13.55
CA ARG A 913 12.81 20.36 -12.19
C ARG A 913 11.85 21.27 -11.43
N LEU A 914 11.25 20.73 -10.37
CA LEU A 914 10.27 21.43 -9.54
C LEU A 914 10.85 22.74 -8.96
N PRO A 915 10.05 23.81 -8.83
CA PRO A 915 10.50 25.10 -8.27
C PRO A 915 11.20 24.96 -6.90
N LEU A 916 10.71 24.04 -6.07
CA LEU A 916 11.33 23.66 -4.79
C LEU A 916 12.82 23.27 -4.93
N MET A 917 13.16 22.46 -5.93
CA MET A 917 14.53 21.99 -6.18
C MET A 917 15.41 23.09 -6.77
N ASN A 918 14.88 23.89 -7.71
CA ASN A 918 15.59 25.02 -8.30
C ASN A 918 15.93 26.06 -7.22
N ARG A 919 14.97 26.39 -6.36
CA ARG A 919 15.15 27.30 -5.22
C ARG A 919 16.15 26.75 -4.22
N GLY A 920 16.03 25.47 -3.82
CA GLY A 920 17.00 24.84 -2.92
C GLY A 920 18.45 24.89 -3.46
N THR A 921 18.62 24.65 -4.76
CA THR A 921 19.91 24.72 -5.46
C THR A 921 20.48 26.14 -5.50
N TYR A 922 19.62 27.13 -5.73
CA TYR A 922 19.99 28.54 -5.65
C TYR A 922 20.48 28.92 -4.25
N VAL A 923 19.71 28.62 -3.19
CA VAL A 923 20.09 28.99 -1.82
C VAL A 923 21.41 28.30 -1.42
N ARG A 924 21.57 27.01 -1.72
CA ARG A 924 22.81 26.25 -1.49
C ARG A 924 24.01 26.92 -2.16
N THR A 925 23.90 27.23 -3.45
CA THR A 925 24.98 27.83 -4.24
C THR A 925 25.35 29.22 -3.71
N THR A 926 24.36 30.07 -3.47
CA THR A 926 24.55 31.44 -2.96
C THR A 926 25.18 31.43 -1.56
N ALA A 927 24.77 30.50 -0.69
CA ALA A 927 25.33 30.36 0.65
C ALA A 927 26.83 30.02 0.63
N ILE A 928 27.21 29.04 -0.18
CA ILE A 928 28.62 28.62 -0.35
C ILE A 928 29.42 29.76 -0.98
N ASP A 929 28.91 30.39 -2.05
CA ASP A 929 29.57 31.48 -2.75
C ASP A 929 29.83 32.69 -1.83
N GLN A 930 28.91 33.01 -0.91
CA GLN A 930 29.11 34.07 0.07
C GLN A 930 30.28 33.76 1.02
N VAL A 931 30.40 32.53 1.50
CA VAL A 931 31.52 32.12 2.36
C VAL A 931 32.84 32.11 1.58
N VAL A 932 32.83 31.59 0.33
CA VAL A 932 34.00 31.61 -0.57
C VAL A 932 34.46 33.03 -0.85
N ASN A 933 33.55 33.93 -1.23
CA ASN A 933 33.87 35.34 -1.50
C ASN A 933 34.45 36.04 -0.26
N THR A 934 33.90 35.75 0.92
CA THR A 934 34.44 36.30 2.17
C THR A 934 35.84 35.77 2.46
N PHE A 935 36.14 34.50 2.14
CA PHE A 935 37.50 33.96 2.21
C PHE A 935 38.43 34.59 1.18
N LEU A 936 37.99 34.82 -0.05
CA LEU A 936 38.80 35.46 -1.08
C LEU A 936 39.10 36.92 -0.75
N ALA A 937 38.19 37.62 -0.06
CA ALA A 937 38.37 39.00 0.38
C ALA A 937 39.24 39.18 1.65
N SER A 938 39.55 38.10 2.39
CA SER A 938 40.31 38.18 3.65
C SER A 938 41.80 38.53 3.46
N ALA A 939 42.48 39.05 4.49
CA ALA A 939 43.93 39.28 4.46
C ALA A 939 44.72 37.99 4.75
N PRO A 940 45.95 37.81 4.22
CA PRO A 940 46.72 38.74 3.39
C PRO A 940 46.29 38.75 1.91
N PRO A 941 46.44 39.89 1.20
CA PRO A 941 46.25 39.96 -0.25
C PRO A 941 47.37 39.18 -0.94
N GLY A 942 47.02 38.16 -1.73
CA GLY A 942 47.96 37.29 -2.41
C GLY A 942 47.28 36.04 -2.95
N ARG A 943 48.07 35.12 -3.50
CA ARG A 943 47.59 33.85 -4.02
C ARG A 943 46.90 33.02 -2.94
N LYS A 944 45.69 32.52 -3.20
CA LYS A 944 44.93 31.66 -2.28
C LYS A 944 44.68 30.29 -2.88
N GLN A 945 44.35 29.32 -2.03
CA GLN A 945 44.07 27.95 -2.42
C GLN A 945 42.66 27.51 -2.01
N ILE A 946 41.94 26.85 -2.91
CA ILE A 946 40.66 26.17 -2.62
C ILE A 946 40.77 24.69 -2.98
N ILE A 947 40.31 23.83 -2.09
CA ILE A 947 40.21 22.38 -2.29
C ILE A 947 38.74 21.99 -2.18
N SER A 948 38.15 21.55 -3.29
CA SER A 948 36.79 21.04 -3.38
C SER A 948 36.82 19.51 -3.30
N LEU A 949 36.16 18.95 -2.29
CA LEU A 949 35.90 17.51 -2.17
C LEU A 949 34.63 17.22 -2.98
N GLY A 950 34.78 16.42 -4.04
CA GLY A 950 33.78 16.28 -5.11
C GLY A 950 34.14 17.14 -6.31
N ALA A 951 34.53 16.51 -7.42
CA ALA A 951 34.81 17.19 -8.68
C ALA A 951 33.52 17.31 -9.50
N GLY A 952 32.76 16.21 -9.59
CA GLY A 952 31.41 16.11 -10.17
C GLY A 952 31.14 17.09 -11.32
N SER A 953 30.19 17.99 -11.11
CA SER A 953 29.75 19.05 -12.03
C SER A 953 30.23 20.45 -11.67
N ASP A 954 31.09 20.59 -10.67
CA ASP A 954 31.45 21.88 -10.09
C ASP A 954 32.01 22.86 -11.15
N THR A 955 31.32 23.97 -11.38
CA THR A 955 31.74 25.05 -12.30
C THR A 955 32.39 26.22 -11.59
N ARG A 956 32.51 26.18 -10.26
CA ARG A 956 32.86 27.33 -9.40
C ARG A 956 34.19 27.98 -9.78
N TYR A 957 35.21 27.22 -10.15
CA TYR A 957 36.49 27.78 -10.63
C TYR A 957 36.30 28.71 -11.83
N PHE A 958 35.53 28.29 -12.83
CA PHE A 958 35.26 29.08 -14.04
C PHE A 958 34.35 30.27 -13.76
N ARG A 959 33.34 30.09 -12.90
CA ARG A 959 32.48 31.19 -12.43
C ARG A 959 33.29 32.27 -11.70
N LEU A 960 34.18 31.90 -10.78
CA LEU A 960 35.05 32.83 -10.07
C LEU A 960 35.99 33.59 -11.03
N LYS A 961 36.59 32.91 -12.01
CA LYS A 961 37.42 33.54 -13.04
C LYS A 961 36.64 34.43 -14.01
N HIS A 962 35.40 34.09 -14.29
CA HIS A 962 34.51 34.93 -15.11
C HIS A 962 34.15 36.23 -14.37
N MET A 963 33.80 36.13 -13.08
CA MET A 963 33.45 37.28 -12.25
C MET A 963 34.66 38.14 -11.87
N GLN A 964 35.83 37.51 -11.68
CA GLN A 964 37.07 38.16 -11.28
C GLN A 964 38.26 37.65 -12.13
N PRO A 965 38.50 38.21 -13.34
CA PRO A 965 39.54 37.73 -14.24
C PRO A 965 40.96 37.76 -13.66
N ASN A 966 41.26 38.75 -12.81
CA ASN A 966 42.58 38.95 -12.19
C ASN A 966 42.77 38.19 -10.86
N LEU A 967 41.84 37.30 -10.48
CA LEU A 967 41.91 36.56 -9.22
C LEU A 967 43.08 35.56 -9.23
N ASP A 968 44.05 35.72 -8.33
CA ASP A 968 45.17 34.78 -8.18
C ASP A 968 44.78 33.61 -7.25
N LEU A 969 44.25 32.54 -7.85
CA LEU A 969 43.66 31.40 -7.16
C LEU A 969 44.24 30.09 -7.69
N LEU A 970 44.64 29.22 -6.77
CA LEU A 970 44.96 27.82 -7.02
C LEU A 970 43.76 26.95 -6.59
N TYR A 971 43.15 26.21 -7.52
CA TYR A 971 41.93 25.43 -7.26
C TYR A 971 42.15 23.94 -7.51
N HIS A 972 41.78 23.12 -6.53
CA HIS A 972 41.90 21.67 -6.56
C HIS A 972 40.52 21.02 -6.45
N GLU A 973 40.29 19.99 -7.24
CA GLU A 973 39.12 19.12 -7.12
C GLU A 973 39.56 17.68 -6.89
N VAL A 974 38.87 16.98 -5.99
CA VAL A 974 39.20 15.62 -5.57
C VAL A 974 37.98 14.74 -5.70
N ASP A 975 38.06 13.69 -6.54
CA ASP A 975 36.94 12.79 -6.79
C ASP A 975 37.41 11.41 -7.30
N PHE A 976 36.48 10.47 -7.43
CA PHE A 976 36.74 9.17 -8.05
C PHE A 976 37.21 9.32 -9.50
N ALA A 977 38.10 8.42 -9.93
CA ALA A 977 38.68 8.44 -11.27
C ALA A 977 37.65 8.38 -12.41
N THR A 978 36.47 7.80 -12.15
CA THR A 978 35.34 7.76 -13.09
C THR A 978 34.78 9.16 -13.34
N ASN A 979 34.57 9.93 -12.27
CA ASN A 979 33.94 11.25 -12.30
C ASN A 979 34.90 12.29 -12.89
N THR A 980 36.15 12.26 -12.44
CA THR A 980 37.20 13.15 -12.97
C THR A 980 37.43 12.93 -14.45
N ARG A 981 37.42 11.68 -14.93
CA ARG A 981 37.57 11.36 -16.36
C ARG A 981 36.44 11.97 -17.20
N THR A 982 35.18 11.78 -16.78
CA THR A 982 34.02 12.35 -17.49
C THR A 982 34.09 13.88 -17.53
N LYS A 983 34.43 14.52 -16.41
CA LYS A 983 34.59 15.98 -16.35
C LYS A 983 35.72 16.47 -17.25
N ILE A 984 36.91 15.86 -17.20
CA ILE A 984 38.06 16.24 -18.02
C ILE A 984 37.74 16.13 -19.51
N LEU A 985 37.03 15.07 -19.93
CA LEU A 985 36.58 14.92 -21.31
C LEU A 985 35.68 16.09 -21.75
N ARG A 986 34.77 16.55 -20.88
CA ARG A 986 33.90 17.71 -21.14
C ARG A 986 34.66 19.04 -21.19
N LEU A 987 35.60 19.25 -20.25
CA LEU A 987 36.45 20.45 -20.21
C LEU A 987 37.32 20.62 -21.47
N ARG A 988 37.68 19.50 -22.09
CA ARG A 988 38.46 19.42 -23.34
C ARG A 988 37.60 19.46 -24.60
N SER A 989 36.27 19.52 -24.47
CA SER A 989 35.37 19.64 -25.62
C SER A 989 35.50 21.01 -26.30
N ALA A 990 35.36 21.06 -27.62
CA ALA A 990 35.43 22.30 -28.39
C ALA A 990 34.42 23.39 -27.93
N PRO A 991 33.15 23.05 -27.61
CA PRO A 991 32.18 24.02 -27.10
C PRO A 991 32.64 24.66 -25.78
N PHE A 992 33.08 23.83 -24.82
CA PHE A 992 33.53 24.30 -23.52
C PHE A 992 34.78 25.19 -23.63
N ALA A 993 35.80 24.73 -24.36
CA ALA A 993 37.04 25.47 -24.57
C ALA A 993 36.81 26.85 -25.22
N THR A 994 35.87 26.94 -26.17
CA THR A 994 35.55 28.20 -26.86
C THR A 994 34.90 29.22 -25.91
N VAL A 995 33.97 28.78 -25.06
CA VAL A 995 33.29 29.67 -24.11
C VAL A 995 34.23 30.11 -23.00
N VAL A 996 35.04 29.20 -22.45
CA VAL A 996 36.02 29.56 -21.40
C VAL A 996 37.10 30.49 -21.92
N LYS A 997 37.57 30.29 -23.16
CA LYS A 997 38.55 31.19 -23.79
C LYS A 997 38.00 32.60 -24.00
N SER A 998 36.73 32.72 -24.37
CA SER A 998 36.09 34.02 -24.60
C SER A 998 35.71 34.74 -23.28
N ARG A 999 35.22 34.02 -22.28
CA ARG A 999 34.70 34.60 -21.02
C ARG A 999 35.72 34.67 -19.87
N CYS A 1000 36.71 33.78 -19.84
CA CYS A 1000 37.70 33.69 -18.75
C CYS A 1000 39.14 33.92 -19.22
N HIS A 1001 39.39 34.04 -20.53
CA HIS A 1001 40.74 34.10 -21.12
C HIS A 1001 41.63 32.89 -20.79
N ILE A 1002 41.01 31.73 -20.53
CA ILE A 1002 41.71 30.47 -20.24
C ILE A 1002 41.54 29.54 -21.44
N ASP A 1003 42.66 29.05 -21.99
CA ASP A 1003 42.64 28.07 -23.07
C ASP A 1003 42.84 26.66 -22.51
N THR A 1004 41.75 25.92 -22.30
CA THR A 1004 41.78 24.54 -21.77
C THR A 1004 42.39 23.54 -22.73
N LEU A 1005 42.61 23.92 -24.00
CA LEU A 1005 43.28 23.12 -25.03
C LEU A 1005 44.79 23.37 -25.10
N SER A 1006 45.28 24.41 -24.42
CA SER A 1006 46.71 24.74 -24.38
C SER A 1006 47.56 23.63 -23.75
N PRO A 1007 48.87 23.55 -24.08
CA PRO A 1007 49.78 22.59 -23.48
C PRO A 1007 50.00 22.80 -21.97
N GLU A 1008 49.54 23.92 -21.40
CA GLU A 1008 49.57 24.16 -19.95
C GLU A 1008 48.55 23.31 -19.19
N PHE A 1009 47.50 22.81 -19.85
CA PHE A 1009 46.51 21.89 -19.29
C PHE A 1009 46.87 20.45 -19.66
N GLU A 1010 47.78 19.88 -18.88
CA GLU A 1010 48.29 18.52 -19.06
C GLU A 1010 47.29 17.50 -18.51
N VAL A 1011 46.87 16.55 -19.36
CA VAL A 1011 45.99 15.43 -18.99
C VAL A 1011 46.84 14.18 -18.79
N ILE A 1012 46.76 13.58 -17.60
CA ILE A 1012 47.62 12.47 -17.16
C ILE A 1012 46.70 11.31 -16.68
N ASP A 1013 47.27 10.12 -16.42
CA ASP A 1013 46.58 8.97 -15.84
C ASP A 1013 45.34 8.54 -16.65
N ASP A 1014 45.53 8.28 -17.96
CA ASP A 1014 44.46 7.77 -18.85
C ASP A 1014 43.20 8.66 -18.86
N GLY A 1015 43.40 9.98 -18.85
CA GLY A 1015 42.32 10.97 -18.90
C GLY A 1015 41.68 11.31 -17.56
N SER A 1016 42.14 10.73 -16.45
CA SER A 1016 41.51 10.90 -15.12
C SER A 1016 42.14 11.99 -14.25
N ARG A 1017 43.31 12.53 -14.61
CA ARG A 1017 43.99 13.62 -13.90
C ARG A 1017 44.20 14.82 -14.83
N LEU A 1018 43.95 16.03 -14.31
CA LEU A 1018 44.24 17.29 -15.01
C LEU A 1018 45.20 18.14 -14.18
N LYS A 1019 46.23 18.69 -14.82
CA LYS A 1019 47.24 19.55 -14.20
C LYS A 1019 47.40 20.83 -15.01
N SER A 1020 47.23 21.98 -14.37
CA SER A 1020 47.44 23.32 -14.92
C SER A 1020 48.06 24.23 -13.86
N PRO A 1021 48.73 25.35 -14.21
CA PRO A 1021 49.34 26.26 -13.23
C PRO A 1021 48.40 26.77 -12.13
N ALA A 1022 47.08 26.81 -12.37
CA ALA A 1022 46.08 27.34 -11.43
C ALA A 1022 44.88 26.40 -11.15
N TYR A 1023 44.76 25.28 -11.87
CA TYR A 1023 43.62 24.36 -11.75
C TYR A 1023 44.06 22.90 -11.83
N HIS A 1024 43.67 22.10 -10.82
CA HIS A 1024 44.04 20.69 -10.71
C HIS A 1024 42.83 19.81 -10.42
N ILE A 1025 42.73 18.66 -11.10
CA ILE A 1025 41.73 17.62 -10.82
C ILE A 1025 42.45 16.33 -10.45
N HIS A 1026 42.12 15.77 -9.29
CA HIS A 1026 42.77 14.62 -8.68
C HIS A 1026 41.85 13.38 -8.67
N PRO A 1027 42.19 12.28 -9.37
CA PRO A 1027 41.48 11.00 -9.28
C PRO A 1027 41.86 10.28 -7.98
N GLN A 1028 41.22 10.64 -6.88
CA GLN A 1028 41.55 10.14 -5.54
C GLN A 1028 40.28 9.77 -4.77
N ASP A 1029 40.25 8.53 -4.29
CA ASP A 1029 39.23 8.07 -3.34
C ASP A 1029 39.49 8.69 -1.97
N LEU A 1030 38.52 9.46 -1.46
CA LEU A 1030 38.59 10.14 -0.17
C LEU A 1030 38.85 9.15 0.98
N ARG A 1031 38.35 7.90 0.88
CA ARG A 1031 38.53 6.86 1.91
C ARG A 1031 39.99 6.48 2.14
N LEU A 1032 40.86 6.79 1.19
CA LEU A 1032 42.30 6.49 1.26
C LEU A 1032 43.12 7.66 1.83
N LEU A 1033 42.49 8.82 2.06
CA LEU A 1033 43.11 9.98 2.70
C LEU A 1033 43.04 9.80 4.21
N ALA A 1034 44.19 9.51 4.81
CA ALA A 1034 44.35 9.30 6.25
C ALA A 1034 45.61 10.01 6.75
N PRO A 1035 45.71 10.33 8.06
CA PRO A 1035 46.89 10.97 8.64
C PRO A 1035 48.19 10.22 8.28
N GLY A 1036 49.24 10.96 7.88
CA GLY A 1036 50.55 10.40 7.52
C GLY A 1036 50.73 9.99 6.04
N LYS A 1037 49.70 10.14 5.20
CA LYS A 1037 49.84 10.01 3.73
C LYS A 1037 50.48 11.27 3.11
N PRO A 1038 51.23 11.15 2.00
CA PRO A 1038 51.83 12.31 1.33
C PRO A 1038 50.77 13.23 0.72
N ALA A 1039 51.13 14.51 0.58
CA ALA A 1039 50.34 15.53 -0.10
C ALA A 1039 49.89 15.08 -1.50
N LEU A 1040 48.68 15.46 -1.90
CA LEU A 1040 48.29 15.35 -3.30
C LEU A 1040 49.20 16.26 -4.15
N PRO A 1041 49.62 15.81 -5.34
CA PRO A 1041 50.58 16.54 -6.14
C PRO A 1041 49.99 17.87 -6.61
N GLY A 1042 50.69 18.97 -6.34
CA GLY A 1042 50.29 20.33 -6.73
C GLY A 1042 49.67 21.16 -5.60
N ILE A 1043 49.31 20.55 -4.46
CA ILE A 1043 48.85 21.31 -3.28
C ILE A 1043 50.02 22.09 -2.69
N ASP A 1044 49.87 23.40 -2.55
CA ASP A 1044 50.83 24.26 -1.85
C ASP A 1044 50.48 24.31 -0.36
N THR A 1045 51.40 23.82 0.47
CA THR A 1045 51.22 23.74 1.93
C THR A 1045 51.49 25.07 2.63
N THR A 1046 51.91 26.12 1.91
CA THR A 1046 52.25 27.43 2.47
C THR A 1046 51.15 28.48 2.26
N LEU A 1047 50.20 28.23 1.37
CA LEU A 1047 49.14 29.17 1.00
C LEU A 1047 47.92 29.08 1.94
N PRO A 1048 47.22 30.22 2.18
CA PRO A 1048 45.90 30.19 2.79
C PRO A 1048 44.94 29.28 2.03
N THR A 1049 44.35 28.31 2.73
CA THR A 1049 43.55 27.24 2.11
C THR A 1049 42.12 27.20 2.63
N LEU A 1050 41.15 27.03 1.71
CA LEU A 1050 39.74 26.76 2.01
C LEU A 1050 39.37 25.36 1.52
N LEU A 1051 38.83 24.52 2.41
CA LEU A 1051 38.30 23.20 2.11
C LEU A 1051 36.78 23.27 1.98
N ILE A 1052 36.23 22.75 0.88
CA ILE A 1052 34.78 22.71 0.63
C ILE A 1052 34.36 21.24 0.55
N SER A 1053 33.37 20.86 1.35
CA SER A 1053 32.67 19.57 1.27
C SER A 1053 31.20 19.82 1.05
N GLU A 1054 30.71 19.44 -0.12
CA GLU A 1054 29.32 19.63 -0.53
C GLU A 1054 28.65 18.26 -0.59
N CYS A 1055 28.00 17.84 0.51
CA CYS A 1055 27.43 16.50 0.69
C CYS A 1055 28.41 15.33 0.41
N CYS A 1056 29.73 15.53 0.50
CA CYS A 1056 30.70 14.48 0.16
C CYS A 1056 31.11 13.60 1.35
N LEU A 1057 31.36 14.21 2.51
CA LEU A 1057 31.80 13.48 3.72
C LEU A 1057 30.68 12.62 4.32
N ILE A 1058 29.42 12.94 4.03
CA ILE A 1058 28.26 12.21 4.52
C ILE A 1058 28.13 10.76 4.02
N TYR A 1059 28.80 10.45 2.91
CA TYR A 1059 28.88 9.08 2.37
C TYR A 1059 29.93 8.21 3.08
N LEU A 1060 30.70 8.80 3.99
CA LEU A 1060 31.73 8.12 4.77
C LEU A 1060 31.22 7.81 6.17
N SER A 1061 31.81 6.81 6.82
CA SER A 1061 31.60 6.63 8.26
C SER A 1061 32.23 7.78 9.06
N PRO A 1062 31.74 8.15 10.26
CA PRO A 1062 32.29 9.23 11.07
C PRO A 1062 33.79 9.08 11.28
N ASP A 1063 34.27 7.86 11.51
CA ASP A 1063 35.71 7.58 11.64
C ASP A 1063 36.51 7.90 10.37
N LEU A 1064 35.94 7.60 9.18
CA LEU A 1064 36.56 7.89 7.89
C LEU A 1064 36.46 9.38 7.53
N ALA A 1065 35.32 10.01 7.79
CA ALA A 1065 35.14 11.45 7.63
C ALA A 1065 36.13 12.21 8.53
N ASP A 1066 36.26 11.81 9.79
CA ASP A 1066 37.25 12.35 10.73
C ASP A 1066 38.68 12.11 10.25
N ALA A 1067 38.99 10.95 9.67
CA ALA A 1067 40.32 10.67 9.11
C ALA A 1067 40.65 11.58 7.92
N VAL A 1068 39.68 11.84 7.02
CA VAL A 1068 39.83 12.77 5.89
C VAL A 1068 40.01 14.20 6.39
N LEU A 1069 39.20 14.63 7.36
CA LEU A 1069 39.33 15.94 7.97
C LEU A 1069 40.67 16.08 8.70
N GLN A 1070 41.14 15.05 9.42
CA GLN A 1070 42.44 15.07 10.10
C GLN A 1070 43.62 15.13 9.13
N TYR A 1071 43.53 14.47 7.97
CA TYR A 1071 44.53 14.53 6.91
C TYR A 1071 44.78 15.97 6.45
N PHE A 1072 43.72 16.77 6.26
CA PHE A 1072 43.84 18.19 5.92
C PHE A 1072 44.09 19.11 7.14
N CYS A 1073 43.42 18.88 8.26
CA CYS A 1073 43.30 19.87 9.33
C CYS A 1073 44.29 19.72 10.50
N ILE A 1074 44.62 18.50 10.95
CA ILE A 1074 45.19 18.29 12.30
C ILE A 1074 46.65 17.81 12.31
N SER A 1075 47.07 16.90 11.42
CA SER A 1075 48.33 16.18 11.67
C SER A 1075 49.13 15.71 10.45
N GLY A 1076 48.95 16.29 9.25
CA GLY A 1076 49.64 15.80 8.05
C GLY A 1076 50.16 16.85 7.07
N LEU A 1077 49.35 17.85 6.71
CA LEU A 1077 49.59 18.62 5.48
C LEU A 1077 49.91 20.11 5.68
N PHE A 1078 49.13 20.82 6.50
CA PHE A 1078 49.30 22.26 6.75
C PHE A 1078 49.76 22.51 8.19
N ASN A 1079 50.84 23.28 8.35
CA ASN A 1079 51.35 23.62 9.67
C ASN A 1079 50.33 24.49 10.45
N PRO A 1080 49.82 24.01 11.60
CA PRO A 1080 48.77 24.69 12.37
C PRO A 1080 49.12 26.10 12.84
N SER A 1081 50.42 26.38 13.02
CA SER A 1081 50.88 27.66 13.57
C SER A 1081 51.17 28.72 12.52
N SER A 1082 51.30 28.35 11.24
CA SER A 1082 51.77 29.28 10.18
C SER A 1082 50.83 29.43 8.99
N VAL A 1083 49.86 28.52 8.80
CA VAL A 1083 48.99 28.52 7.62
C VAL A 1083 47.52 28.58 8.04
N PRO A 1084 46.78 29.63 7.61
CA PRO A 1084 45.35 29.70 7.88
C PRO A 1084 44.62 28.65 7.04
N LEU A 1085 43.67 27.98 7.69
CA LEU A 1085 42.86 26.94 7.09
C LEU A 1085 41.41 27.22 7.41
N ALA A 1086 40.56 27.20 6.40
CA ALA A 1086 39.12 27.33 6.54
C ALA A 1086 38.41 26.11 5.96
N ILE A 1087 37.25 25.78 6.50
CA ILE A 1087 36.43 24.66 6.06
C ILE A 1087 34.97 25.08 5.94
N VAL A 1088 34.31 24.58 4.90
CA VAL A 1088 32.87 24.71 4.66
C VAL A 1088 32.31 23.32 4.38
N ILE A 1089 31.27 22.95 5.10
CA ILE A 1089 30.57 21.68 5.00
C ILE A 1089 29.09 21.99 4.79
N TYR A 1090 28.53 21.52 3.69
CA TYR A 1090 27.09 21.56 3.42
C TYR A 1090 26.54 20.13 3.51
N GLU A 1091 25.68 19.86 4.50
CA GLU A 1091 25.17 18.50 4.77
C GLU A 1091 23.76 18.52 5.37
N PRO A 1092 22.97 17.45 5.17
CA PRO A 1092 21.69 17.32 5.84
C PRO A 1092 21.83 17.14 7.38
N ILE A 1093 20.90 17.75 8.12
CA ILE A 1093 20.78 17.74 9.57
C ILE A 1093 19.41 17.21 10.01
N ARG A 1094 19.32 16.74 11.26
CA ARG A 1094 18.08 16.24 11.92
C ARG A 1094 17.51 14.92 11.36
N PRO A 1095 18.23 13.79 11.51
CA PRO A 1095 17.76 12.48 11.03
C PRO A 1095 16.48 11.95 11.72
N ASN A 1096 16.12 12.50 12.88
CA ASN A 1096 15.20 11.84 13.80
C ASN A 1096 13.74 12.32 13.70
N ASP A 1097 13.46 13.38 12.94
CA ASP A 1097 12.11 13.87 12.74
C ASP A 1097 11.41 13.12 11.58
N PRO A 1098 10.10 13.33 11.32
CA PRO A 1098 9.37 12.57 10.30
C PRO A 1098 9.95 12.70 8.87
N PHE A 1099 10.46 13.88 8.51
CA PHE A 1099 11.06 14.12 7.21
C PHE A 1099 12.45 13.48 7.15
N GLY A 1100 13.30 13.70 8.16
CA GLY A 1100 14.61 13.08 8.30
C GLY A 1100 14.57 11.55 8.25
N ARG A 1101 13.58 10.92 8.91
CA ARG A 1101 13.38 9.46 8.85
C ARG A 1101 12.98 8.97 7.46
N THR A 1102 12.17 9.75 6.74
CA THR A 1102 11.74 9.43 5.37
C THR A 1102 12.91 9.59 4.40
N MET A 1103 13.68 10.66 4.53
CA MET A 1103 14.91 10.91 3.79
C MET A 1103 15.95 9.79 4.03
N ILE A 1104 16.18 9.41 5.29
CA ILE A 1104 17.05 8.27 5.62
C ILE A 1104 16.51 6.98 5.05
N SER A 1105 15.21 6.71 5.14
CA SER A 1105 14.62 5.51 4.55
C SER A 1105 14.84 5.46 3.05
N ASN A 1106 14.63 6.58 2.34
CA ASN A 1106 14.84 6.70 0.90
C ASN A 1106 16.31 6.54 0.50
N LEU A 1107 17.23 7.14 1.26
CA LEU A 1107 18.67 7.01 1.05
C LEU A 1107 19.15 5.60 1.39
N THR A 1108 18.61 4.99 2.44
CA THR A 1108 18.90 3.59 2.82
C THR A 1108 18.40 2.62 1.76
N THR A 1109 17.25 2.88 1.13
CA THR A 1109 16.80 2.10 -0.03
C THR A 1109 17.72 2.25 -1.25
N ARG A 1110 18.45 3.36 -1.35
CA ARG A 1110 19.53 3.58 -2.34
C ARG A 1110 20.91 3.11 -1.86
N GLY A 1111 20.99 2.40 -0.72
CA GLY A 1111 22.25 1.93 -0.14
C GLY A 1111 23.12 3.01 0.50
N ILE A 1112 22.58 4.22 0.67
CA ILE A 1112 23.26 5.38 1.27
C ILE A 1112 22.91 5.42 2.75
N GLN A 1113 23.87 5.10 3.61
CA GLN A 1113 23.72 5.17 5.05
C GLN A 1113 24.20 6.54 5.53
N LEU A 1114 23.26 7.42 5.89
CA LEU A 1114 23.57 8.72 6.49
C LEU A 1114 24.18 8.50 7.87
N GLN A 1115 25.45 8.88 8.05
CA GLN A 1115 26.10 8.86 9.36
C GLN A 1115 26.35 10.30 9.82
N THR A 1116 25.65 10.71 10.87
CA THR A 1116 25.56 12.11 11.30
C THR A 1116 26.87 12.63 11.91
N LEU A 1117 27.16 13.91 11.66
CA LEU A 1117 28.20 14.66 12.36
C LEU A 1117 27.82 14.83 13.85
N HIS A 1118 28.50 14.11 14.73
CA HIS A 1118 28.43 14.32 16.18
C HIS A 1118 29.78 14.78 16.71
N LYS A 1119 30.08 16.09 16.62
CA LYS A 1119 30.82 16.88 17.64
C LYS A 1119 31.17 18.30 17.20
N SER A 1120 31.31 19.12 18.24
CA SER A 1120 31.63 20.54 18.40
C SER A 1120 32.81 21.12 17.59
N GLY A 1121 32.66 22.37 17.13
CA GLY A 1121 33.84 23.23 16.90
C GLY A 1121 33.76 24.37 15.88
N ALA A 1122 32.60 24.79 15.35
CA ALA A 1122 32.51 25.98 14.47
C ALA A 1122 31.04 26.44 14.27
N ALA A 1123 30.83 27.60 13.62
CA ALA A 1123 29.49 28.14 13.36
C ALA A 1123 28.71 27.26 12.36
N ALA A 1124 27.44 27.01 12.64
CA ALA A 1124 26.54 26.26 11.76
C ALA A 1124 25.22 27.01 11.63
N VAL A 1125 24.72 27.11 10.40
CA VAL A 1125 23.43 27.73 10.06
C VAL A 1125 22.60 26.72 9.28
N ASP A 1126 21.31 26.61 9.58
CA ASP A 1126 20.39 25.87 8.71
C ASP A 1126 20.04 26.71 7.46
N ILE A 1127 19.63 26.06 6.38
CA ILE A 1127 19.38 26.74 5.09
C ILE A 1127 18.13 27.63 5.15
N ASP A 1128 17.16 27.34 6.03
CA ASP A 1128 16.01 28.23 6.29
C ASP A 1128 16.49 29.57 6.88
N TRP A 1129 17.46 29.53 7.80
CA TRP A 1129 18.11 30.75 8.32
C TRP A 1129 18.85 31.54 7.24
N VAL A 1130 19.59 30.85 6.36
CA VAL A 1130 20.31 31.48 5.24
C VAL A 1130 19.32 32.19 4.30
N TRP A 1131 18.24 31.51 3.88
CA TRP A 1131 17.21 32.11 3.04
C TRP A 1131 16.63 33.37 3.66
N LYS A 1132 16.34 33.36 4.96
CA LYS A 1132 15.74 34.51 5.66
C LYS A 1132 16.70 35.68 5.86
N THR A 1133 17.98 35.40 6.14
CA THR A 1133 18.91 36.37 6.73
C THR A 1133 20.05 36.79 5.82
N TRP A 1134 20.52 35.89 4.94
CA TRP A 1134 21.69 36.16 4.08
C TRP A 1134 21.28 36.66 2.68
N ILE A 1135 20.05 36.36 2.26
CA ILE A 1135 19.50 36.77 0.97
C ILE A 1135 18.62 38.00 1.17
N ASP A 1136 18.89 39.06 0.41
CA ASP A 1136 18.17 40.33 0.48
C ASP A 1136 16.73 40.21 -0.04
N ASP A 1137 15.82 41.02 0.48
CA ASP A 1137 14.39 40.95 0.11
C ASP A 1137 14.13 41.24 -1.37
N ALA A 1138 14.92 42.13 -2.00
CA ALA A 1138 14.83 42.39 -3.44
C ALA A 1138 15.21 41.16 -4.29
N GLU A 1139 16.14 40.33 -3.78
CA GLU A 1139 16.54 39.10 -4.47
C GLU A 1139 15.53 37.98 -4.24
N LYS A 1140 14.87 37.94 -3.07
CA LYS A 1140 13.71 37.07 -2.83
C LYS A 1140 12.56 37.42 -3.77
N GLU A 1141 12.25 38.71 -3.95
CA GLU A 1141 11.23 39.17 -4.91
C GLU A 1141 11.59 38.77 -6.34
N ARG A 1142 12.86 38.87 -6.74
CA ARG A 1142 13.33 38.40 -8.04
C ARG A 1142 13.09 36.90 -8.20
N VAL A 1143 13.46 36.09 -7.21
CA VAL A 1143 13.32 34.63 -7.24
C VAL A 1143 11.84 34.21 -7.22
N ASP A 1144 11.00 34.89 -6.43
CA ASP A 1144 9.55 34.65 -6.38
C ASP A 1144 8.84 35.04 -7.69
N ALA A 1145 9.41 35.96 -8.48
CA ALA A 1145 8.89 36.33 -9.79
C ALA A 1145 9.27 35.35 -10.92
N LEU A 1146 10.23 34.44 -10.71
CA LEU A 1146 10.66 33.48 -11.74
C LEU A 1146 9.64 32.36 -11.92
N GLU A 1147 9.17 31.78 -10.81
CA GLU A 1147 8.23 30.66 -10.78
C GLU A 1147 7.34 30.79 -9.55
N TRP A 1148 6.04 30.51 -9.73
CA TRP A 1148 5.11 30.40 -8.61
C TRP A 1148 5.42 29.12 -7.83
N MET A 1149 5.49 29.22 -6.50
CA MET A 1149 5.73 28.11 -5.58
C MET A 1149 4.57 28.04 -4.59
N ASP A 1150 3.76 26.99 -4.71
CA ASP A 1150 2.61 26.71 -3.85
C ASP A 1150 3.01 25.98 -2.56
N GLU A 1151 4.11 25.20 -2.56
CA GLU A 1151 4.57 24.45 -1.37
C GLU A 1151 5.65 25.16 -0.55
N VAL A 1152 5.38 26.39 -0.10
CA VAL A 1152 6.33 27.16 0.73
C VAL A 1152 6.66 26.44 2.04
N GLU A 1153 5.70 25.73 2.63
CA GLU A 1153 5.90 24.93 3.83
C GLU A 1153 6.87 23.77 3.61
N GLU A 1154 6.81 23.10 2.45
CA GLU A 1154 7.73 22.02 2.09
C GLU A 1154 9.15 22.55 1.87
N PHE A 1155 9.29 23.72 1.25
CA PHE A 1155 10.58 24.40 1.13
C PHE A 1155 11.18 24.73 2.49
N VAL A 1156 10.38 25.28 3.42
CA VAL A 1156 10.86 25.59 4.78
C VAL A 1156 11.25 24.31 5.52
N LEU A 1157 10.49 23.22 5.36
CA LEU A 1157 10.84 21.93 5.93
C LEU A 1157 12.16 21.40 5.36
N LEU A 1158 12.33 21.40 4.04
CA LEU A 1158 13.55 20.95 3.37
C LEU A 1158 14.76 21.82 3.75
N ALA A 1159 14.61 23.14 3.75
CA ALA A 1159 15.67 24.08 4.11
C ALA A 1159 16.13 23.93 5.58
N ARG A 1160 15.25 23.53 6.49
CA ARG A 1160 15.61 23.22 7.89
C ARG A 1160 16.39 21.91 8.06
N HIS A 1161 16.35 21.05 7.04
CA HIS A 1161 17.02 19.75 7.03
C HIS A 1161 18.40 19.78 6.39
N TYR A 1162 18.86 20.93 5.90
CA TYR A 1162 20.24 21.13 5.47
C TYR A 1162 20.90 22.19 6.33
N CYS A 1163 22.18 22.03 6.58
CA CYS A 1163 22.99 23.06 7.21
C CYS A 1163 24.24 23.38 6.39
N LEU A 1164 24.70 24.61 6.57
CA LEU A 1164 26.02 25.04 6.21
C LEU A 1164 26.82 25.20 7.51
N ALA A 1165 27.77 24.31 7.75
CA ALA A 1165 28.73 24.41 8.83
C ALA A 1165 30.05 24.95 8.28
N PHE A 1166 30.60 25.99 8.90
CA PHE A 1166 31.86 26.57 8.46
C PHE A 1166 32.73 26.96 9.64
N GLY A 1167 34.03 26.72 9.50
CA GLY A 1167 35.02 26.94 10.55
C GLY A 1167 36.34 27.42 9.97
N TRP A 1168 37.13 28.07 10.80
CA TRP A 1168 38.42 28.58 10.39
C TRP A 1168 39.43 28.51 11.52
N ARG A 1169 40.69 28.34 11.15
CA ARG A 1169 41.86 28.45 12.00
C ARG A 1169 42.68 29.64 11.51
N GLY A 1170 42.83 30.67 12.34
CA GLY A 1170 43.46 31.94 12.00
C GLY A 1170 44.67 32.29 12.88
N PHE A 1171 45.60 33.01 12.25
CA PHE A 1171 46.88 33.55 12.68
C PHE A 1171 46.94 34.09 14.11
N VAL A 1172 47.96 33.68 14.86
CA VAL A 1172 48.04 33.90 16.31
C VAL A 1172 48.23 35.38 16.72
N ASP A 1173 48.68 36.30 15.85
CA ASP A 1173 49.15 37.61 16.38
C ASP A 1173 48.72 38.91 15.69
N ASP A 1174 47.87 38.94 14.66
CA ASP A 1174 47.35 40.24 14.15
C ASP A 1174 45.90 40.11 13.67
N GLY A 1175 45.02 40.97 14.20
CA GLY A 1175 43.55 40.90 14.10
C GLY A 1175 42.91 41.01 12.70
N ALA A 1176 43.54 40.55 11.63
CA ALA A 1176 43.14 40.73 10.24
C ALA A 1176 42.70 39.45 9.48
N GLY A 1177 42.86 38.24 10.05
CA GLY A 1177 42.71 36.98 9.27
C GLY A 1177 41.31 36.36 9.16
N ALA A 1178 40.32 36.79 9.97
CA ALA A 1178 39.00 36.14 10.00
C ALA A 1178 37.82 37.03 10.45
N GLN A 1179 37.99 38.36 10.48
CA GLN A 1179 36.89 39.25 10.88
C GLN A 1179 35.71 39.18 9.91
N GLY A 1180 35.94 38.97 8.61
CA GLY A 1180 34.87 38.87 7.61
C GLY A 1180 33.91 37.69 7.84
N TRP A 1181 34.40 36.57 8.36
CA TRP A 1181 33.53 35.42 8.68
C TRP A 1181 32.75 35.65 9.98
N LYS A 1182 33.29 36.47 10.91
CA LYS A 1182 32.56 36.92 12.11
C LYS A 1182 31.43 37.91 11.80
N SER A 1183 31.46 38.59 10.66
CA SER A 1183 30.38 39.48 10.22
C SER A 1183 29.22 38.75 9.52
N LEU A 1184 29.35 37.44 9.23
CA LEU A 1184 28.23 36.67 8.70
C LEU A 1184 27.16 36.46 9.79
N PRO A 1185 25.87 36.65 9.50
CA PRO A 1185 24.80 36.45 10.49
C PRO A 1185 24.68 34.97 10.89
N VAL A 1186 24.97 34.64 12.14
CA VAL A 1186 24.82 33.28 12.71
C VAL A 1186 23.82 33.35 13.88
N PRO A 1187 22.91 32.36 14.05
CA PRO A 1187 22.02 32.31 15.20
C PRO A 1187 22.85 32.22 16.50
N LYS A 1188 22.41 32.93 17.54
CA LYS A 1188 23.09 32.99 18.85
C LYS A 1188 22.97 31.71 19.65
#